data_AF-A0A8G2C6B2-F1
#
_entry.id   AF-A0A8G2C6B2-F1
#
_cell.length_a   1.000
_cell.length_b   1.000
_cell.length_c   1.000
_cell.angle_alpha   90.00
_cell.angle_beta   90.00
_cell.angle_gamma   90.00
#
_symmetry.space_group_name_H-M   'P 1'
#
loop_
_entity.id
_entity.type
_entity.pdbx_description
1 polymer ?
#
loop_
_entity_poly.entity_id
_entity_poly.type
_entity_poly.pdbx_seq_one_letter_code
_entity_poly.pdbx_strand_id
1 'polypeptide(L)'
;MVVDFQALGAMRSQFEAIGAEHVKTEGDALVAGTRNAFGRAVNWIKSVGNSQTAQSNRQVVGNLVAQLRDVGVSNNTLDVAQKLLSAHSAPGKPISGRAMAQATATVIRMASEEQAVSSNLDINIAGLKERLEQDFDAIFTGWAERFGMADIPLAPQDRQQLMDTLQTKCRQWGERHGMHAPGLSDAREMLSEACRVQCLAKLDGAMAAQLNVVGNHSTPDAPLCQRLHDTMQARGMDFEFTPADLGKLYKSMESRFNVEFKIKNTHPPTSEEAIAVADKVINDFLNTIAEVDNNATLTVEQRAVARNAIIEFPSTINTGMVKSICECIGQVSHSIEQLAAGPLPGQDTHSAISSLAQAIRTAVDQPGGDPNAPKLRPGLEGADEVATVRDLSINIGAKLAHIPEGQTPASVLARLVEPQSDFVALRFALAHGETNNRRLADERDGAYLLLNSLAKMAGIDSLASSLALQSPGVGQLSMAQIRAAIPANVHTVGWYNARQDVNLAQLGQKVTDGIVKFAKTNDYGGVTIPGGSREFQAEYMDKFGTQFLKDFFRNGIEVDGRLYGATGTNNGDAMQRELRGLAEAFTSTEMAGKVTYSLHQAMGADVLTGMLKDPALADVGMESISSPGVKTVEENSISITTLPGGEYKVAYDFRLQYGCRTMGNEVSEARGMNAHADIRINMSQPEISVQMDSYDIMLSQNHPGR
;
A
#
# COMPACT_ATOMS: atom_id res chain seq x y z
N MET A 1 29.84 -20.95 -25.78
CA MET A 1 30.78 -20.33 -26.74
C MET A 1 31.80 -21.38 -27.10
N VAL A 2 32.03 -21.62 -28.39
CA VAL A 2 33.10 -22.51 -28.84
C VAL A 2 34.37 -21.68 -28.90
N VAL A 3 35.46 -22.18 -28.30
CA VAL A 3 36.76 -21.51 -28.35
C VAL A 3 37.30 -21.59 -29.77
N ASP A 4 37.67 -20.46 -30.37
CA ASP A 4 38.31 -20.45 -31.69
C ASP A 4 39.83 -20.69 -31.56
N PHE A 5 40.22 -21.97 -31.59
CA PHE A 5 41.61 -22.37 -31.53
C PHE A 5 42.45 -21.91 -32.72
N GLN A 6 41.85 -21.62 -33.87
CA GLN A 6 42.56 -21.10 -35.02
C GLN A 6 42.97 -19.65 -34.77
N ALA A 7 42.07 -18.84 -34.21
CA ALA A 7 42.38 -17.48 -33.75
C ALA A 7 43.41 -17.47 -32.61
N LEU A 8 43.29 -18.36 -31.61
CA LEU A 8 44.31 -18.49 -30.55
C LEU A 8 45.68 -18.90 -31.10
N GLY A 9 45.70 -19.84 -32.06
CA GLY A 9 46.92 -20.27 -32.74
C GLY A 9 47.59 -19.13 -33.50
N ALA A 10 46.81 -18.36 -34.27
CA ALA A 10 47.30 -17.19 -34.99
C ALA A 10 47.85 -16.11 -34.05
N MET A 11 47.15 -15.84 -32.95
CA MET A 11 47.57 -14.89 -31.91
C MET A 11 48.89 -15.32 -31.24
N ARG A 12 49.02 -16.61 -30.91
CA ARG A 12 50.28 -17.17 -30.40
C ARG A 12 51.41 -17.00 -31.41
N SER A 13 51.19 -17.34 -32.68
CA SER A 13 52.19 -17.17 -33.75
C SER A 13 52.59 -15.71 -33.95
N GLN A 14 51.66 -14.77 -33.82
CA GLN A 14 51.93 -13.33 -33.84
C GLN A 14 52.88 -12.93 -32.69
N PHE A 15 52.65 -13.41 -31.46
CA PHE A 15 53.54 -13.13 -30.33
C PHE A 15 54.89 -13.83 -30.43
N GLU A 16 54.94 -15.04 -30.98
CA GLU A 16 56.19 -15.75 -31.29
C GLU A 16 57.02 -14.96 -32.33
N ALA A 17 56.37 -14.34 -33.32
CA ALA A 17 57.03 -13.49 -34.31
C ALA A 17 57.60 -12.18 -33.70
N ILE A 18 56.94 -11.61 -32.68
CA ILE A 18 57.51 -10.50 -31.88
C ILE A 18 58.72 -10.99 -31.07
N GLY A 19 58.67 -12.24 -30.58
CA GLY A 19 59.81 -12.92 -29.98
C GLY A 19 60.33 -12.22 -28.73
N ALA A 20 61.61 -11.85 -28.72
CA ALA A 20 62.26 -11.21 -27.57
C ALA A 20 61.98 -9.69 -27.46
N GLU A 21 61.24 -9.11 -28.41
CA GLU A 21 60.88 -7.70 -28.37
C GLU A 21 59.75 -7.44 -27.35
N HIS A 22 59.70 -6.20 -26.84
CA HIS A 22 58.63 -5.76 -25.93
C HIS A 22 57.34 -5.55 -26.70
N VAL A 23 56.22 -5.97 -26.11
CA VAL A 23 54.87 -5.74 -26.67
C VAL A 23 54.36 -4.39 -26.18
N LYS A 24 53.79 -3.61 -27.11
CA LYS A 24 53.08 -2.36 -26.82
C LYS A 24 51.66 -2.40 -27.39
N THR A 25 50.80 -1.54 -26.88
CA THR A 25 49.46 -1.32 -27.39
C THR A 25 49.45 -0.20 -28.44
N GLU A 26 48.88 -0.43 -29.62
CA GLU A 26 48.50 0.61 -30.60
C GLU A 26 46.99 0.53 -30.80
N GLY A 27 46.24 1.37 -30.09
CA GLY A 27 44.79 1.15 -29.92
C GLY A 27 44.53 -0.20 -29.24
N ASP A 28 43.66 -1.01 -29.83
CA ASP A 28 43.34 -2.37 -29.36
C ASP A 28 44.35 -3.42 -29.86
N ALA A 29 45.26 -3.07 -30.76
CA ALA A 29 46.24 -3.99 -31.32
C ALA A 29 47.48 -4.15 -30.43
N LEU A 30 48.03 -5.38 -30.39
CA LEU A 30 49.26 -5.72 -29.70
C LEU A 30 50.39 -5.90 -30.71
N VAL A 31 51.39 -5.01 -30.65
CA VAL A 31 52.44 -4.92 -31.66
C VAL A 31 53.84 -4.83 -31.04
N ALA A 32 54.87 -5.07 -31.86
CA ALA A 32 56.26 -4.96 -31.44
C ALA A 32 56.68 -3.51 -31.16
N GLY A 33 57.31 -3.26 -30.01
CA GLY A 33 57.63 -1.92 -29.54
C GLY A 33 59.04 -1.39 -29.87
N THR A 34 60.04 -2.24 -30.12
CA THR A 34 61.44 -1.80 -30.39
C THR A 34 62.33 -2.88 -31.01
N ARG A 35 62.95 -2.59 -32.17
CA ARG A 35 63.77 -3.55 -32.94
C ARG A 35 65.26 -3.68 -32.55
N ASN A 36 65.83 -2.79 -31.72
CA ASN A 36 67.28 -2.80 -31.42
C ASN A 36 67.61 -3.06 -29.94
N ALA A 37 68.63 -3.88 -29.67
CA ALA A 37 69.02 -4.35 -28.32
C ALA A 37 69.33 -3.22 -27.31
N PHE A 38 69.92 -2.12 -27.79
CA PHE A 38 70.24 -0.95 -26.96
C PHE A 38 68.98 -0.19 -26.51
N GLY A 39 67.94 -0.13 -27.34
CA GLY A 39 66.65 0.47 -26.98
C GLY A 39 65.88 -0.34 -25.93
N ARG A 40 66.05 -1.68 -25.93
CA ARG A 40 65.45 -2.57 -24.92
C ARG A 40 66.03 -2.35 -23.53
N ALA A 41 67.36 -2.18 -23.43
CA ALA A 41 68.05 -1.89 -22.18
C ALA A 41 67.72 -0.49 -21.63
N VAL A 42 67.66 0.54 -22.48
CA VAL A 42 67.34 1.93 -22.07
C VAL A 42 65.90 2.07 -21.60
N ASN A 43 64.93 1.42 -22.27
CA ASN A 43 63.53 1.41 -21.81
C ASN A 43 63.34 0.58 -20.53
N TRP A 44 64.12 -0.49 -20.34
CA TRP A 44 64.13 -1.24 -19.08
C TRP A 44 64.62 -0.38 -17.90
N ILE A 45 65.73 0.35 -18.06
CA ILE A 45 66.28 1.25 -17.02
C ILE A 45 65.30 2.39 -16.68
N LYS A 46 64.62 2.97 -17.69
CA LYS A 46 63.59 3.99 -17.47
C LYS A 46 62.32 3.46 -16.79
N SER A 47 62.04 2.16 -16.89
CA SER A 47 60.81 1.53 -16.37
C SER A 47 60.87 1.11 -14.90
N VAL A 48 62.07 0.89 -14.35
CA VAL A 48 62.28 0.36 -12.98
C VAL A 48 61.93 1.40 -11.89
N GLY A 49 61.63 2.65 -12.25
CA GLY A 49 61.26 3.71 -11.30
C GLY A 49 60.08 4.59 -11.73
N ASN A 50 59.29 4.22 -12.74
CA ASN A 50 58.28 5.11 -13.33
C ASN A 50 56.88 4.47 -13.36
N SER A 51 55.89 5.10 -12.72
CA SER A 51 54.50 4.61 -12.58
C SER A 51 53.79 4.44 -13.93
N GLN A 52 54.25 5.14 -14.97
CA GLN A 52 53.71 5.10 -16.33
C GLN A 52 53.96 3.75 -17.03
N THR A 53 55.04 3.02 -16.71
CA THR A 53 55.30 1.70 -17.32
C THR A 53 54.45 0.59 -16.71
N ALA A 54 54.14 0.68 -15.42
CA ALA A 54 53.16 -0.21 -14.79
C ALA A 54 51.76 -0.06 -15.43
N GLN A 55 51.38 1.17 -15.78
CA GLN A 55 50.13 1.44 -16.48
C GLN A 55 50.14 0.87 -17.92
N SER A 56 51.23 1.04 -18.67
CA SER A 56 51.37 0.47 -20.01
C SER A 56 51.34 -1.08 -20.00
N ASN A 57 52.01 -1.72 -19.03
CA ASN A 57 51.94 -3.17 -18.86
C ASN A 57 50.51 -3.64 -18.52
N ARG A 58 49.79 -2.92 -17.65
CA ARG A 58 48.38 -3.23 -17.35
C ARG A 58 47.49 -3.12 -18.59
N GLN A 59 47.74 -2.15 -19.47
CA GLN A 59 47.03 -2.03 -20.75
C GLN A 59 47.33 -3.18 -21.70
N VAL A 60 48.61 -3.59 -21.83
CA VAL A 60 48.99 -4.76 -22.64
C VAL A 60 48.33 -6.05 -22.13
N VAL A 61 48.31 -6.27 -20.81
CA VAL A 61 47.61 -7.42 -20.20
C VAL A 61 46.10 -7.33 -20.42
N GLY A 62 45.51 -6.16 -20.21
CA GLY A 62 44.08 -5.93 -20.39
C GLY A 62 43.61 -6.20 -21.83
N ASN A 63 44.36 -5.70 -22.82
CA ASN A 63 44.03 -5.90 -24.23
C ASN A 63 44.18 -7.37 -24.65
N LEU A 64 45.18 -8.10 -24.14
CA LEU A 64 45.28 -9.54 -24.40
C LEU A 64 44.12 -10.31 -23.74
N VAL A 65 43.79 -10.02 -22.48
CA VAL A 65 42.66 -10.68 -21.81
C VAL A 65 41.35 -10.39 -22.54
N ALA A 66 41.16 -9.18 -23.08
CA ALA A 66 40.03 -8.84 -23.92
C ALA A 66 40.01 -9.65 -25.22
N GLN A 67 41.13 -9.71 -25.96
CA GLN A 67 41.22 -10.51 -27.18
C GLN A 67 41.01 -12.02 -26.93
N LEU A 68 41.50 -12.56 -25.81
CA LEU A 68 41.26 -13.96 -25.42
C LEU A 68 39.78 -14.20 -25.07
N ARG A 69 39.12 -13.22 -24.44
CA ARG A 69 37.68 -13.28 -24.15
C ARG A 69 36.85 -13.27 -25.43
N ASP A 70 37.21 -12.44 -26.40
CA ASP A 70 36.52 -12.34 -27.70
C ASP A 70 36.60 -13.65 -28.50
N VAL A 71 37.65 -14.44 -28.25
CA VAL A 71 37.89 -15.76 -28.86
C VAL A 71 37.19 -16.89 -28.07
N GLY A 72 36.40 -16.55 -27.05
CA GLY A 72 35.51 -17.47 -26.33
C GLY A 72 36.13 -18.21 -25.14
N VAL A 73 37.30 -17.77 -24.64
CA VAL A 73 37.99 -18.38 -23.50
C VAL A 73 37.23 -18.13 -22.18
N SER A 74 37.16 -19.15 -21.31
CA SER A 74 36.47 -19.09 -20.02
C SER A 74 37.16 -18.12 -19.03
N ASN A 75 36.37 -17.47 -18.16
CA ASN A 75 36.91 -16.51 -17.18
C ASN A 75 37.97 -17.13 -16.25
N ASN A 76 37.83 -18.41 -15.88
CA ASN A 76 38.82 -19.12 -15.07
C ASN A 76 40.17 -19.24 -15.78
N THR A 77 40.15 -19.57 -17.08
CA THR A 77 41.36 -19.65 -17.89
C THR A 77 41.95 -18.25 -18.16
N LEU A 78 41.10 -17.22 -18.32
CA LEU A 78 41.52 -15.82 -18.42
C LEU A 78 42.20 -15.33 -17.14
N ASP A 79 41.71 -15.69 -15.97
CA ASP A 79 42.31 -15.34 -14.68
C ASP A 79 43.72 -15.94 -14.52
N VAL A 80 43.92 -17.18 -14.98
CA VAL A 80 45.25 -17.81 -15.00
C VAL A 80 46.18 -17.07 -15.95
N ALA A 81 45.71 -16.71 -17.15
CA ALA A 81 46.47 -15.90 -18.10
C ALA A 81 46.87 -14.54 -17.51
N GLN A 82 45.91 -13.86 -16.87
CA GLN A 82 46.13 -12.57 -16.22
C GLN A 82 47.15 -12.69 -15.08
N LYS A 83 47.07 -13.73 -14.23
CA LYS A 83 48.04 -13.99 -13.15
C LYS A 83 49.44 -14.27 -13.70
N LEU A 84 49.57 -15.11 -14.73
CA LEU A 84 50.85 -15.44 -15.35
C LEU A 84 51.53 -14.20 -15.93
N LEU A 85 50.79 -13.34 -16.62
CA LEU A 85 51.31 -12.11 -17.22
C LEU A 85 51.58 -11.02 -16.17
N SER A 86 50.72 -10.91 -15.16
CA SER A 86 50.91 -9.96 -14.06
C SER A 86 52.17 -10.31 -13.27
N ALA A 87 52.43 -11.60 -13.02
CA ALA A 87 53.67 -12.06 -12.38
C ALA A 87 54.94 -11.71 -13.19
N HIS A 88 54.87 -11.77 -14.53
CA HIS A 88 55.96 -11.33 -15.41
C HIS A 88 56.19 -9.80 -15.34
N SER A 89 55.11 -9.03 -15.18
CA SER A 89 55.15 -7.57 -15.14
C SER A 89 55.42 -6.94 -13.76
N ALA A 90 55.26 -7.72 -12.67
CA ALA A 90 55.37 -7.28 -11.28
C ALA A 90 56.66 -6.51 -10.93
N PRO A 91 57.86 -6.84 -11.45
CA PRO A 91 59.08 -6.06 -11.21
C PRO A 91 59.22 -4.81 -12.11
N GLY A 92 58.13 -4.29 -12.70
CA GLY A 92 58.17 -3.16 -13.64
C GLY A 92 58.76 -3.51 -15.01
N LYS A 93 59.01 -4.79 -15.28
CA LYS A 93 59.60 -5.27 -16.54
C LYS A 93 58.57 -5.21 -17.67
N PRO A 94 58.92 -4.65 -18.85
CA PRO A 94 58.07 -4.74 -20.03
C PRO A 94 57.80 -6.20 -20.44
N ILE A 95 56.58 -6.50 -20.88
CA ILE A 95 56.19 -7.85 -21.29
C ILE A 95 56.72 -8.13 -22.70
N SER A 96 57.40 -9.27 -22.89
CA SER A 96 57.93 -9.68 -24.20
C SER A 96 56.93 -10.51 -25.00
N GLY A 97 57.12 -10.55 -26.33
CA GLY A 97 56.37 -11.45 -27.21
C GLY A 97 56.43 -12.91 -26.76
N ARG A 98 57.59 -13.39 -26.29
CA ARG A 98 57.76 -14.75 -25.73
C ARG A 98 56.88 -14.99 -24.50
N ALA A 99 56.78 -14.03 -23.58
CA ALA A 99 55.94 -14.16 -22.40
C ALA A 99 54.45 -14.20 -22.78
N MET A 100 54.03 -13.38 -23.75
CA MET A 100 52.67 -13.39 -24.29
C MET A 100 52.36 -14.71 -25.02
N ALA A 101 53.30 -15.23 -25.82
CA ALA A 101 53.18 -16.51 -26.49
C ALA A 101 53.07 -17.68 -25.49
N GLN A 102 53.83 -17.66 -24.40
CA GLN A 102 53.77 -18.68 -23.35
C GLN A 102 52.44 -18.64 -22.57
N ALA A 103 51.95 -17.44 -22.22
CA ALA A 103 50.65 -17.28 -21.60
C ALA A 103 49.52 -17.77 -22.54
N THR A 104 49.57 -17.38 -23.82
CA THR A 104 48.61 -17.81 -24.85
C THR A 104 48.69 -19.34 -25.08
N ALA A 105 49.88 -19.94 -25.08
CA ALA A 105 50.05 -21.38 -25.17
C ALA A 105 49.47 -22.13 -23.96
N THR A 106 49.58 -21.55 -22.76
CA THR A 106 48.97 -22.09 -21.55
C THR A 106 47.45 -22.02 -21.63
N VAL A 107 46.90 -20.90 -22.13
CA VAL A 107 45.47 -20.73 -22.40
C VAL A 107 44.97 -21.74 -23.43
N ILE A 108 45.68 -21.93 -24.54
CA ILE A 108 45.34 -22.96 -25.55
C ILE A 108 45.27 -24.34 -24.92
N ARG A 109 46.27 -24.71 -24.10
CA ARG A 109 46.29 -26.01 -23.40
C ARG A 109 45.08 -26.15 -22.48
N MET A 110 44.83 -25.18 -21.60
CA MET A 110 43.71 -25.22 -20.66
C MET A 110 42.33 -25.22 -21.36
N ALA A 111 42.16 -24.38 -22.37
CA ALA A 111 40.93 -24.34 -23.16
C ALA A 111 40.70 -25.66 -23.92
N SER A 112 41.77 -26.32 -24.39
CA SER A 112 41.66 -27.64 -25.04
C SER A 112 41.26 -28.74 -24.06
N GLU A 113 41.76 -28.68 -22.82
CA GLU A 113 41.37 -29.59 -21.73
C GLU A 113 39.91 -29.36 -21.32
N GLU A 114 39.49 -28.10 -21.17
CA GLU A 114 38.08 -27.72 -20.88
C GLU A 114 37.12 -28.15 -22.00
N GLN A 115 37.50 -27.98 -23.28
CA GLN A 115 36.68 -28.43 -24.40
C GLN A 115 36.59 -29.96 -24.49
N ALA A 116 37.65 -30.69 -24.17
CA ALA A 116 37.63 -32.14 -24.09
C ALA A 116 36.70 -32.62 -22.95
N VAL A 117 36.77 -31.98 -21.77
CA VAL A 117 35.88 -32.28 -20.63
C VAL A 117 34.42 -31.97 -20.96
N SER A 118 34.13 -30.83 -21.61
CA SER A 118 32.77 -30.50 -22.06
C SER A 118 32.26 -31.48 -23.13
N SER A 119 33.12 -31.90 -24.07
CA SER A 119 32.73 -32.87 -25.10
C SER A 119 32.45 -34.24 -24.48
N ASN A 120 33.24 -34.65 -23.48
CA ASN A 120 33.00 -35.88 -22.71
C ASN A 120 31.69 -35.80 -21.92
N LEU A 121 31.36 -34.65 -21.33
CA LEU A 121 30.07 -34.42 -20.67
C LEU A 121 28.92 -34.62 -21.68
N ASP A 122 29.01 -34.03 -22.86
CA ASP A 122 27.98 -34.16 -23.90
C ASP A 122 27.82 -35.60 -24.40
N ILE A 123 28.92 -36.34 -24.59
CA ILE A 123 28.89 -37.77 -24.94
C ILE A 123 28.20 -38.57 -23.84
N ASN A 124 28.54 -38.32 -22.57
CA ASN A 124 27.93 -39.02 -21.44
C ASN A 124 26.43 -38.70 -21.32
N ILE A 125 26.03 -37.45 -21.53
CA ILE A 125 24.62 -37.04 -21.55
C ILE A 125 23.88 -37.69 -22.72
N ALA A 126 24.50 -37.76 -23.91
CA ALA A 126 23.92 -38.46 -25.06
C ALA A 126 23.72 -39.95 -24.76
N GLY A 127 24.69 -40.60 -24.11
CA GLY A 127 24.55 -41.99 -23.66
C GLY A 127 23.47 -42.18 -22.58
N LEU A 128 23.29 -41.21 -21.67
CA LEU A 128 22.17 -41.22 -20.71
C LEU A 128 20.82 -41.04 -21.41
N LYS A 129 20.75 -40.14 -22.39
CA LYS A 129 19.56 -39.89 -23.21
C LYS A 129 19.14 -41.18 -23.92
N GLU A 130 20.05 -41.83 -24.64
CA GLU A 130 19.78 -43.10 -25.35
C GLU A 130 19.26 -44.21 -24.42
N ARG A 131 19.85 -44.33 -23.21
CA ARG A 131 19.37 -45.31 -22.21
C ARG A 131 17.97 -44.98 -21.70
N LEU A 132 17.71 -43.71 -21.39
CA LEU A 132 16.42 -43.28 -20.86
C LEU A 132 15.32 -43.21 -21.92
N GLU A 133 15.66 -43.12 -23.21
CA GLU A 133 14.70 -43.25 -24.31
C GLU A 133 14.01 -44.62 -24.31
N GLN A 134 14.69 -45.68 -23.84
CA GLN A 134 14.14 -47.03 -23.70
C GLN A 134 13.14 -47.14 -22.54
N ASP A 135 13.39 -46.39 -21.46
CA ASP A 135 12.53 -46.34 -20.27
C ASP A 135 11.40 -45.30 -20.37
N PHE A 136 11.46 -44.41 -21.38
CA PHE A 136 10.60 -43.24 -21.49
C PHE A 136 9.11 -43.61 -21.44
N ASP A 137 8.70 -44.59 -22.25
CA ASP A 137 7.29 -44.97 -22.37
C ASP A 137 6.75 -45.54 -21.06
N ALA A 138 7.56 -46.29 -20.32
CA ALA A 138 7.17 -46.79 -18.99
C ALA A 138 7.06 -45.67 -17.95
N ILE A 139 8.00 -44.71 -17.95
CA ILE A 139 7.98 -43.56 -17.04
C ILE A 139 6.77 -42.66 -17.34
N PHE A 140 6.52 -42.36 -18.62
CA PHE A 140 5.40 -41.53 -19.04
C PHE A 140 4.07 -42.23 -18.74
N THR A 141 3.92 -43.50 -19.13
CA THR A 141 2.68 -44.27 -18.88
C THR A 141 2.38 -44.39 -17.39
N GLY A 142 3.39 -44.61 -16.55
CA GLY A 142 3.18 -44.67 -15.09
C GLY A 142 2.65 -43.36 -14.49
N TRP A 143 3.02 -42.20 -15.03
CA TRP A 143 2.41 -40.93 -14.64
C TRP A 143 1.04 -40.73 -15.29
N ALA A 144 0.88 -41.06 -16.57
CA ALA A 144 -0.40 -40.96 -17.26
C ALA A 144 -1.48 -41.79 -16.56
N GLU A 145 -1.18 -43.02 -16.15
CA GLU A 145 -2.06 -43.88 -15.34
C GLU A 145 -2.43 -43.24 -13.99
N ARG A 146 -1.46 -42.65 -13.28
CA ARG A 146 -1.70 -41.93 -12.01
C ARG A 146 -2.63 -40.74 -12.17
N PHE A 147 -2.64 -40.12 -13.35
CA PHE A 147 -3.53 -39.02 -13.69
C PHE A 147 -4.77 -39.49 -14.47
N GLY A 148 -5.08 -40.79 -14.55
CA GLY A 148 -6.25 -41.29 -15.28
C GLY A 148 -6.24 -41.03 -16.80
N MET A 149 -5.06 -40.87 -17.39
CA MET A 149 -4.82 -40.52 -18.79
C MET A 149 -4.09 -41.63 -19.57
N ALA A 150 -4.19 -42.89 -19.13
CA ALA A 150 -3.49 -44.02 -19.74
C ALA A 150 -3.76 -44.15 -21.26
N ASP A 151 -4.96 -43.77 -21.69
CA ASP A 151 -5.40 -43.85 -23.08
C ASP A 151 -5.03 -42.61 -23.93
N ILE A 152 -4.39 -41.58 -23.33
CA ILE A 152 -4.03 -40.35 -24.04
C ILE A 152 -2.61 -40.49 -24.61
N PRO A 153 -2.45 -40.63 -25.94
CA PRO A 153 -1.14 -40.79 -26.55
C PRO A 153 -0.31 -39.51 -26.43
N LEU A 154 0.98 -39.66 -26.15
CA LEU A 154 1.94 -38.56 -26.23
C LEU A 154 2.33 -38.33 -27.69
N ALA A 155 2.24 -37.09 -28.16
CA ALA A 155 2.68 -36.75 -29.51
C ALA A 155 4.21 -36.95 -29.64
N PRO A 156 4.72 -37.43 -30.81
CA PRO A 156 6.15 -37.61 -31.01
C PRO A 156 6.98 -36.33 -30.78
N GLN A 157 6.39 -35.17 -31.07
CA GLN A 157 7.00 -33.86 -30.82
C GLN A 157 7.16 -33.58 -29.32
N ASP A 158 6.12 -33.86 -28.51
CA ASP A 158 6.18 -33.71 -27.06
C ASP A 158 7.24 -34.65 -26.44
N ARG A 159 7.34 -35.88 -26.95
CA ARG A 159 8.39 -36.85 -26.55
C ARG A 159 9.78 -36.28 -26.82
N GLN A 160 10.01 -35.78 -28.03
CA GLN A 160 11.29 -35.18 -28.39
C GLN A 160 11.62 -33.99 -27.48
N GLN A 161 10.64 -33.11 -27.25
CA GLN A 161 10.81 -31.95 -26.40
C GLN A 161 11.16 -32.32 -24.95
N LEU A 162 10.55 -33.36 -24.38
CA LEU A 162 10.87 -33.86 -23.05
C LEU A 162 12.29 -34.43 -22.99
N MET A 163 12.72 -35.16 -24.03
CA MET A 163 14.08 -35.68 -24.11
C MET A 163 15.13 -34.59 -24.29
N ASP A 164 14.83 -33.53 -25.03
CA ASP A 164 15.71 -32.36 -25.17
C ASP A 164 15.74 -31.52 -23.88
N THR A 165 14.62 -31.46 -23.16
CA THR A 165 14.56 -30.87 -21.82
C THR A 165 15.42 -31.65 -20.83
N LEU A 166 15.37 -32.98 -20.85
CA LEU A 166 16.26 -33.83 -20.05
C LEU A 166 17.72 -33.55 -20.37
N GLN A 167 18.09 -33.52 -21.65
CA GLN A 167 19.45 -33.23 -22.09
C GLN A 167 19.94 -31.87 -21.56
N THR A 168 19.08 -30.86 -21.64
CA THR A 168 19.37 -29.51 -21.11
C THR A 168 19.55 -29.53 -19.59
N LYS A 169 18.67 -30.22 -18.86
CA LYS A 169 18.76 -30.35 -17.39
C LYS A 169 20.02 -31.10 -16.96
N CYS A 170 20.37 -32.19 -17.63
CA CYS A 170 21.60 -32.94 -17.37
C CYS A 170 22.85 -32.09 -17.64
N ARG A 171 22.83 -31.25 -18.68
CA ARG A 171 23.93 -30.33 -18.99
C ARG A 171 24.09 -29.26 -17.92
N GLN A 172 22.99 -28.61 -17.54
CA GLN A 172 22.98 -27.62 -16.45
C GLN A 172 23.42 -28.23 -15.11
N TRP A 173 23.02 -29.48 -14.84
CA TRP A 173 23.47 -30.20 -13.66
C TRP A 173 24.99 -30.42 -13.72
N GLY A 174 25.52 -30.90 -14.85
CA GLY A 174 26.94 -31.15 -15.00
C GLY A 174 27.80 -29.90 -14.90
N GLU A 175 27.36 -28.79 -15.49
CA GLU A 175 28.02 -27.48 -15.35
C GLU A 175 28.12 -27.02 -13.88
N ARG A 176 27.13 -27.38 -13.05
CA ARG A 176 27.14 -27.08 -11.60
C ARG A 176 27.97 -28.06 -10.77
N HIS A 177 28.24 -29.26 -11.30
CA HIS A 177 28.91 -30.35 -10.59
C HIS A 177 30.24 -30.73 -11.24
N GLY A 178 31.04 -29.72 -11.61
CA GLY A 178 32.42 -29.92 -12.07
C GLY A 178 32.53 -30.57 -13.45
N MET A 179 31.54 -30.37 -14.32
CA MET A 179 31.46 -30.95 -15.67
C MET A 179 31.33 -32.48 -15.69
N HIS A 180 30.75 -33.06 -14.64
CA HIS A 180 30.39 -34.48 -14.59
C HIS A 180 28.94 -34.70 -15.00
N ALA A 181 28.66 -35.77 -15.74
CA ALA A 181 27.27 -36.12 -16.04
C ALA A 181 26.57 -36.63 -14.76
N PRO A 182 25.26 -36.38 -14.60
CA PRO A 182 24.50 -36.95 -13.49
C PRO A 182 24.50 -38.48 -13.53
N GLY A 183 24.22 -39.11 -12.40
CA GLY A 183 23.97 -40.55 -12.36
C GLY A 183 22.72 -40.92 -13.14
N LEU A 184 22.59 -42.18 -13.56
CA LEU A 184 21.40 -42.67 -14.26
C LEU A 184 20.12 -42.48 -13.40
N SER A 185 20.22 -42.65 -12.08
CA SER A 185 19.10 -42.43 -11.15
C SER A 185 18.66 -40.97 -11.15
N ASP A 186 19.60 -40.03 -11.01
CA ASP A 186 19.30 -38.59 -11.01
C ASP A 186 18.70 -38.14 -12.35
N ALA A 187 19.26 -38.62 -13.46
CA ALA A 187 18.73 -38.33 -14.80
C ALA A 187 17.32 -38.93 -14.99
N ARG A 188 17.07 -40.14 -14.44
CA ARG A 188 15.74 -40.76 -14.46
C ARG A 188 14.73 -39.97 -13.63
N GLU A 189 15.12 -39.44 -12.48
CA GLU A 189 14.28 -38.55 -11.66
C GLU A 189 13.97 -37.24 -12.39
N MET A 190 14.96 -36.62 -13.04
CA MET A 190 14.77 -35.43 -13.87
C MET A 190 13.78 -35.66 -15.01
N LEU A 191 13.87 -36.82 -15.67
CA LEU A 191 12.93 -37.24 -16.72
C LEU A 191 11.53 -37.51 -16.15
N SER A 192 11.46 -38.24 -15.03
CA SER A 192 10.20 -38.55 -14.33
C SER A 192 9.45 -37.28 -13.94
N GLU A 193 10.15 -36.28 -13.41
CA GLU A 193 9.56 -34.99 -13.07
C GLU A 193 9.10 -34.21 -14.32
N ALA A 194 9.85 -34.26 -15.41
CA ALA A 194 9.44 -33.65 -16.67
C ALA A 194 8.16 -34.31 -17.23
N CYS A 195 8.07 -35.64 -17.20
CA CYS A 195 6.88 -36.39 -17.58
C CYS A 195 5.69 -36.07 -16.66
N ARG A 196 5.90 -35.97 -15.34
CA ARG A 196 4.86 -35.58 -14.38
C ARG A 196 4.27 -34.21 -14.69
N VAL A 197 5.14 -33.21 -14.93
CA VAL A 197 4.72 -31.84 -15.28
C VAL A 197 3.93 -31.83 -16.60
N GLN A 198 4.38 -32.58 -17.62
CA GLN A 198 3.65 -32.69 -18.88
C GLN A 198 2.27 -33.33 -18.70
N CYS A 199 2.16 -34.37 -17.88
CA CYS A 199 0.87 -34.98 -17.58
C CYS A 199 -0.06 -34.01 -16.85
N LEU A 200 0.44 -33.25 -15.86
CA LEU A 200 -0.35 -32.22 -15.20
C LEU A 200 -0.83 -31.13 -16.16
N ALA A 201 0.01 -30.69 -17.10
CA ALA A 201 -0.39 -29.70 -18.11
C ALA A 201 -1.50 -30.23 -19.03
N LYS A 202 -1.43 -31.52 -19.42
CA LYS A 202 -2.51 -32.17 -20.19
C LYS A 202 -3.80 -32.31 -19.38
N LEU A 203 -3.70 -32.67 -18.09
CA LEU A 203 -4.85 -32.71 -17.18
C LEU A 203 -5.52 -31.34 -17.06
N ASP A 204 -4.73 -30.28 -16.83
CA ASP A 204 -5.23 -28.90 -16.73
C ASP A 204 -5.92 -28.48 -18.03
N GLY A 205 -5.37 -28.83 -19.20
CA GLY A 205 -5.99 -28.60 -20.50
C GLY A 205 -7.32 -29.35 -20.69
N ALA A 206 -7.38 -30.62 -20.29
CA ALA A 206 -8.59 -31.42 -20.37
C ALA A 206 -9.70 -30.90 -19.43
N MET A 207 -9.32 -30.51 -18.21
CA MET A 207 -10.23 -29.87 -17.25
C MET A 207 -10.77 -28.54 -17.78
N ALA A 208 -9.91 -27.67 -18.32
CA ALA A 208 -10.33 -26.40 -18.90
C ALA A 208 -11.27 -26.59 -20.10
N ALA A 209 -11.00 -27.57 -20.96
CA ALA A 209 -11.86 -27.91 -22.08
C ALA A 209 -13.26 -28.34 -21.61
N GLN A 210 -13.34 -29.25 -20.64
CA GLN A 210 -14.61 -29.72 -20.10
C GLN A 210 -15.36 -28.66 -19.29
N LEU A 211 -14.63 -27.85 -18.51
CA LEU A 211 -15.20 -26.69 -17.83
C LEU A 211 -15.82 -25.71 -18.84
N ASN A 212 -15.20 -25.50 -20.00
CA ASN A 212 -15.78 -24.65 -21.04
C ASN A 212 -17.05 -25.27 -21.67
N VAL A 213 -17.13 -26.60 -21.77
CA VAL A 213 -18.34 -27.29 -22.27
C VAL A 213 -19.55 -27.06 -21.35
N VAL A 214 -19.35 -26.96 -20.04
CA VAL A 214 -20.47 -26.78 -19.09
C VAL A 214 -20.63 -25.35 -18.56
N GLY A 215 -19.55 -24.57 -18.57
CA GLY A 215 -19.45 -23.26 -17.92
C GLY A 215 -19.41 -22.07 -18.89
N ASN A 216 -19.34 -22.29 -20.21
CA ASN A 216 -19.37 -21.19 -21.17
C ASN A 216 -20.66 -20.36 -21.02
N HIS A 217 -20.49 -19.05 -20.97
CA HIS A 217 -21.51 -18.02 -20.77
C HIS A 217 -21.34 -16.82 -21.72
N SER A 218 -20.64 -17.01 -22.84
CA SER A 218 -20.35 -15.95 -23.82
C SER A 218 -21.60 -15.45 -24.57
N THR A 219 -22.66 -16.24 -24.63
CA THR A 219 -23.94 -15.90 -25.25
C THR A 219 -25.10 -16.35 -24.35
N PRO A 220 -26.32 -15.81 -24.54
CA PRO A 220 -27.50 -16.26 -23.79
C PRO A 220 -27.83 -17.76 -23.98
N ASP A 221 -27.51 -18.32 -25.14
CA ASP A 221 -27.71 -19.74 -25.46
C ASP A 221 -26.54 -20.64 -25.02
N ALA A 222 -25.56 -20.08 -24.30
CA ALA A 222 -24.41 -20.85 -23.85
C ALA A 222 -24.78 -21.83 -22.72
N PRO A 223 -24.02 -22.92 -22.54
CA PRO A 223 -24.37 -24.01 -21.61
C PRO A 223 -24.65 -23.57 -20.18
N LEU A 224 -23.87 -22.64 -19.62
CA LEU A 224 -24.10 -22.15 -18.25
C LEU A 224 -25.42 -21.38 -18.15
N CYS A 225 -25.68 -20.51 -19.13
CA CYS A 225 -26.87 -19.67 -19.18
C CYS A 225 -28.14 -20.53 -19.28
N GLN A 226 -28.14 -21.53 -20.18
CA GLN A 226 -29.26 -22.46 -20.35
C GLN A 226 -29.49 -23.29 -19.09
N ARG A 227 -28.44 -23.91 -18.52
CA ARG A 227 -28.56 -24.72 -17.30
C ARG A 227 -29.09 -23.92 -16.12
N LEU A 228 -28.61 -22.70 -15.95
CA LEU A 228 -29.09 -21.79 -14.91
C LEU A 228 -30.58 -21.46 -15.13
N HIS A 229 -30.95 -21.09 -16.35
CA HIS A 229 -32.34 -20.78 -16.72
C HIS A 229 -33.27 -21.97 -16.48
N ASP A 230 -32.92 -23.16 -16.97
CA ASP A 230 -33.72 -24.38 -16.81
C ASP A 230 -33.90 -24.73 -15.33
N THR A 231 -32.82 -24.64 -14.54
CA THR A 231 -32.86 -24.91 -13.09
C THR A 231 -33.72 -23.90 -12.35
N MET A 232 -33.66 -22.62 -12.73
CA MET A 232 -34.50 -21.57 -12.17
C MET A 232 -35.97 -21.77 -12.52
N GLN A 233 -36.27 -22.05 -13.79
CA GLN A 233 -37.63 -22.33 -14.26
C GLN A 233 -38.24 -23.51 -13.51
N ALA A 234 -37.47 -24.60 -13.33
CA ALA A 234 -37.90 -25.77 -12.56
C ALA A 234 -38.19 -25.43 -11.08
N ARG A 235 -37.54 -24.40 -10.54
CA ARG A 235 -37.70 -23.92 -9.16
C ARG A 235 -38.69 -22.77 -9.02
N GLY A 236 -39.30 -22.30 -10.11
CA GLY A 236 -40.20 -21.14 -10.10
C GLY A 236 -39.50 -19.83 -9.76
N MET A 237 -38.21 -19.69 -10.10
CA MET A 237 -37.41 -18.49 -9.88
C MET A 237 -37.30 -17.69 -11.19
N ASP A 238 -37.36 -16.36 -11.09
CA ASP A 238 -37.27 -15.44 -12.24
C ASP A 238 -36.33 -14.27 -11.89
N PHE A 239 -35.09 -14.35 -12.36
CA PHE A 239 -34.02 -13.37 -12.10
C PHE A 239 -33.18 -13.14 -13.34
N GLU A 240 -32.72 -11.91 -13.53
CA GLU A 240 -31.74 -11.58 -14.56
C GLU A 240 -30.33 -11.59 -13.98
N PHE A 241 -29.38 -12.17 -14.72
CA PHE A 241 -27.96 -12.22 -14.33
C PHE A 241 -27.12 -11.40 -15.31
N THR A 242 -26.21 -10.60 -14.77
CA THR A 242 -25.23 -9.87 -15.55
C THR A 242 -24.09 -10.79 -16.00
N PRO A 243 -23.30 -10.41 -17.02
CA PRO A 243 -22.09 -11.15 -17.38
C PRO A 243 -21.10 -11.33 -16.22
N ALA A 244 -21.06 -10.37 -15.28
CA ALA A 244 -20.21 -10.46 -14.10
C ALA A 244 -20.66 -11.58 -13.15
N ASP A 245 -21.98 -11.75 -12.96
CA ASP A 245 -22.56 -12.80 -12.11
C ASP A 245 -22.28 -14.18 -12.68
N LEU A 246 -22.41 -14.34 -14.00
CA LEU A 246 -22.08 -15.58 -14.71
C LEU A 246 -20.58 -15.90 -14.64
N GLY A 247 -19.71 -14.88 -14.74
CA GLY A 247 -18.28 -15.03 -14.55
C GLY A 247 -17.90 -15.51 -13.15
N LYS A 248 -18.63 -15.07 -12.11
CA LYS A 248 -18.46 -15.57 -10.73
C LYS A 248 -18.87 -17.04 -10.60
N LEU A 249 -20.00 -17.43 -11.18
CA LEU A 249 -20.42 -18.84 -11.21
C LEU A 249 -19.40 -19.72 -11.93
N TYR A 250 -18.89 -19.26 -13.07
CA TYR A 250 -17.82 -19.95 -13.80
C TYR A 250 -16.57 -20.16 -12.93
N LYS A 251 -16.09 -19.12 -12.23
CA LYS A 251 -14.95 -19.25 -11.30
C LYS A 251 -15.22 -20.22 -10.16
N SER A 252 -16.47 -20.27 -9.65
CA SER A 252 -16.84 -21.25 -8.63
C SER A 252 -16.85 -22.68 -9.19
N MET A 253 -17.25 -22.87 -10.45
CA MET A 253 -17.11 -24.16 -11.14
C MET A 253 -15.65 -24.53 -11.31
N GLU A 254 -14.80 -23.61 -11.77
CA GLU A 254 -13.36 -23.83 -11.91
C GLU A 254 -12.70 -24.26 -10.60
N SER A 255 -12.98 -23.56 -9.50
CA SER A 255 -12.48 -23.91 -8.17
C SER A 255 -12.92 -25.32 -7.77
N ARG A 256 -14.18 -25.68 -8.02
CA ARG A 256 -14.70 -27.00 -7.67
C ARG A 256 -14.15 -28.11 -8.57
N PHE A 257 -13.93 -27.84 -9.85
CA PHE A 257 -13.24 -28.74 -10.77
C PHE A 257 -11.83 -29.05 -10.26
N ASN A 258 -11.08 -28.03 -9.82
CA ASN A 258 -9.76 -28.23 -9.23
C ASN A 258 -9.81 -29.13 -7.99
N VAL A 259 -10.77 -28.91 -7.09
CA VAL A 259 -10.91 -29.76 -5.90
C VAL A 259 -11.25 -31.20 -6.25
N GLU A 260 -12.25 -31.43 -7.11
CA GLU A 260 -12.72 -32.78 -7.41
C GLU A 260 -11.74 -33.57 -8.29
N PHE A 261 -11.22 -32.95 -9.36
CA PHE A 261 -10.48 -33.65 -10.40
C PHE A 261 -8.97 -33.53 -10.31
N LYS A 262 -8.44 -32.54 -9.57
CA LYS A 262 -6.99 -32.37 -9.38
C LYS A 262 -6.50 -32.78 -7.99
N ILE A 263 -7.32 -32.62 -6.95
CA ILE A 263 -6.94 -32.91 -5.55
C ILE A 263 -7.48 -34.27 -5.09
N LYS A 264 -8.77 -34.54 -5.28
CA LYS A 264 -9.40 -35.77 -4.77
C LYS A 264 -9.20 -36.98 -5.68
N ASN A 265 -9.65 -36.88 -6.92
CA ASN A 265 -9.72 -38.04 -7.82
C ASN A 265 -8.59 -38.09 -8.85
N THR A 266 -7.96 -36.95 -9.16
CA THR A 266 -6.75 -36.85 -10.02
C THR A 266 -6.93 -37.51 -11.41
N HIS A 267 -7.97 -37.11 -12.15
CA HIS A 267 -8.21 -37.57 -13.53
C HIS A 267 -8.97 -36.52 -14.37
N PRO A 268 -8.92 -36.57 -15.72
CA PRO A 268 -9.75 -35.72 -16.55
C PRO A 268 -11.24 -35.98 -16.27
N PRO A 269 -12.06 -34.94 -16.11
CA PRO A 269 -13.49 -35.11 -15.90
C PRO A 269 -14.16 -35.72 -17.14
N THR A 270 -15.03 -36.71 -16.92
CA THR A 270 -15.99 -37.14 -17.94
C THR A 270 -17.07 -36.09 -18.12
N SER A 271 -17.84 -36.17 -19.22
CA SER A 271 -18.96 -35.24 -19.46
C SER A 271 -20.02 -35.32 -18.36
N GLU A 272 -20.30 -36.51 -17.82
CA GLU A 272 -21.28 -36.69 -16.74
C GLU A 272 -20.81 -36.06 -15.43
N GLU A 273 -19.54 -36.24 -15.07
CA GLU A 273 -18.98 -35.64 -13.86
C GLU A 273 -18.87 -34.12 -13.96
N ALA A 274 -18.49 -33.60 -15.14
CA ALA A 274 -18.47 -32.17 -15.41
C ALA A 274 -19.87 -31.54 -15.25
N ILE A 275 -20.89 -32.21 -15.79
CA ILE A 275 -22.30 -31.82 -15.64
C ILE A 275 -22.71 -31.83 -14.17
N ALA A 276 -22.43 -32.92 -13.45
CA ALA A 276 -22.78 -33.05 -12.04
C ALA A 276 -22.15 -31.95 -11.17
N VAL A 277 -20.90 -31.58 -11.42
CA VAL A 277 -20.23 -30.48 -10.71
C VAL A 277 -20.85 -29.13 -11.06
N ALA A 278 -21.12 -28.87 -12.34
CA ALA A 278 -21.76 -27.62 -12.77
C ALA A 278 -23.16 -27.47 -12.16
N ASP A 279 -23.99 -28.51 -12.26
CA ASP A 279 -25.33 -28.53 -11.70
C ASP A 279 -25.27 -28.34 -10.17
N LYS A 280 -24.31 -28.97 -9.48
CA LYS A 280 -24.13 -28.77 -8.03
C LYS A 280 -23.79 -27.31 -7.68
N VAL A 281 -22.90 -26.65 -8.42
CA VAL A 281 -22.57 -25.23 -8.20
C VAL A 281 -23.77 -24.33 -8.44
N ILE A 282 -24.53 -24.56 -9.51
CA ILE A 282 -25.77 -23.84 -9.81
C ILE A 282 -26.80 -24.04 -8.69
N ASN A 283 -27.02 -25.29 -8.29
CA ASN A 283 -27.96 -25.63 -7.23
C ASN A 283 -27.55 -25.00 -5.90
N ASP A 284 -26.28 -25.06 -5.50
CA ASP A 284 -25.77 -24.45 -4.28
C ASP A 284 -25.97 -22.93 -4.29
N PHE A 285 -25.73 -22.27 -5.43
CA PHE A 285 -26.00 -20.84 -5.58
C PHE A 285 -27.49 -20.49 -5.53
N LEU A 286 -28.36 -21.19 -6.26
CA LEU A 286 -29.79 -20.94 -6.22
C LEU A 286 -30.40 -21.28 -4.84
N ASN A 287 -29.81 -22.22 -4.09
CA ASN A 287 -30.20 -22.50 -2.71
C ASN A 287 -29.92 -21.30 -1.78
N THR A 288 -28.85 -20.54 -2.02
CA THR A 288 -28.59 -19.34 -1.20
C THR A 288 -29.60 -18.22 -1.48
N ILE A 289 -30.02 -18.05 -2.74
CA ILE A 289 -31.11 -17.13 -3.09
C ILE A 289 -32.44 -17.59 -2.47
N ALA A 290 -32.76 -18.88 -2.57
CA ALA A 290 -33.97 -19.45 -1.99
C ALA A 290 -34.04 -19.27 -0.47
N GLU A 291 -32.90 -19.35 0.23
CA GLU A 291 -32.83 -19.12 1.67
C GLU A 291 -33.27 -17.70 2.05
N VAL A 292 -32.93 -16.70 1.23
CA VAL A 292 -33.40 -15.31 1.43
C VAL A 292 -34.89 -15.21 1.17
N ASP A 293 -35.35 -15.68 0.01
CA ASP A 293 -36.73 -15.46 -0.45
C ASP A 293 -37.77 -16.17 0.42
N ASN A 294 -37.40 -17.32 0.97
CA ASN A 294 -38.22 -18.11 1.88
C ASN A 294 -38.05 -17.73 3.35
N ASN A 295 -37.18 -16.75 3.66
CA ASN A 295 -36.97 -16.34 5.05
C ASN A 295 -38.21 -15.62 5.60
N ALA A 296 -38.86 -16.24 6.59
CA ALA A 296 -40.11 -15.75 7.16
C ALA A 296 -39.96 -14.50 8.04
N THR A 297 -38.76 -14.20 8.54
CA THR A 297 -38.53 -13.02 9.41
C THR A 297 -38.29 -11.75 8.60
N LEU A 298 -38.02 -11.86 7.30
CA LEU A 298 -37.69 -10.74 6.44
C LEU A 298 -38.93 -10.17 5.73
N THR A 299 -39.01 -8.84 5.69
CA THR A 299 -40.01 -8.13 4.88
C THR A 299 -39.75 -8.34 3.38
N VAL A 300 -40.73 -8.00 2.53
CA VAL A 300 -40.59 -8.12 1.07
C VAL A 300 -39.42 -7.27 0.56
N GLU A 301 -39.27 -6.06 1.09
CA GLU A 301 -38.18 -5.15 0.76
C GLU A 301 -36.82 -5.69 1.22
N GLN A 302 -36.72 -6.19 2.46
CA GLN A 302 -35.49 -6.80 2.99
C GLN A 302 -35.02 -7.98 2.14
N ARG A 303 -35.96 -8.84 1.70
CA ARG A 303 -35.66 -9.96 0.81
C ARG A 303 -35.14 -9.48 -0.53
N ALA A 304 -35.78 -8.48 -1.14
CA ALA A 304 -35.35 -7.94 -2.42
C ALA A 304 -33.92 -7.35 -2.36
N VAL A 305 -33.63 -6.53 -1.34
CA VAL A 305 -32.30 -5.90 -1.18
C VAL A 305 -31.23 -6.94 -0.86
N ALA A 306 -31.51 -7.87 0.06
CA ALA A 306 -30.56 -8.93 0.43
C ALA A 306 -30.25 -9.85 -0.76
N ARG A 307 -31.27 -10.25 -1.53
CA ARG A 307 -31.12 -11.05 -2.74
C ARG A 307 -30.22 -10.37 -3.77
N ASN A 308 -30.50 -9.10 -4.10
CA ASN A 308 -29.68 -8.36 -5.07
C ASN A 308 -28.23 -8.24 -4.59
N ALA A 309 -28.01 -7.96 -3.29
CA ALA A 309 -26.66 -7.88 -2.73
C ALA A 309 -25.91 -9.21 -2.79
N ILE A 310 -26.58 -10.36 -2.60
CA ILE A 310 -25.96 -11.70 -2.69
C ILE A 310 -25.60 -12.05 -4.13
N ILE A 311 -26.45 -11.68 -5.10
CA ILE A 311 -26.18 -11.86 -6.53
C ILE A 311 -24.95 -11.03 -6.91
N GLU A 312 -25.00 -9.71 -6.66
CA GLU A 312 -23.97 -8.72 -7.00
C GLU A 312 -22.63 -8.92 -6.26
N PHE A 313 -22.60 -9.68 -5.16
CA PHE A 313 -21.38 -9.85 -4.37
C PHE A 313 -20.27 -10.51 -5.22
N PRO A 314 -19.01 -10.02 -5.22
CA PRO A 314 -17.97 -10.47 -6.14
C PRO A 314 -17.49 -11.91 -5.94
N SER A 315 -17.93 -12.61 -4.88
CA SER A 315 -17.55 -13.99 -4.57
C SER A 315 -18.77 -14.85 -4.28
N THR A 316 -18.66 -16.18 -4.39
CA THR A 316 -19.75 -17.09 -4.03
C THR A 316 -19.93 -17.14 -2.52
N ILE A 317 -21.19 -17.26 -2.11
CA ILE A 317 -21.60 -17.26 -0.71
C ILE A 317 -22.30 -18.60 -0.47
N ASN A 318 -22.10 -19.17 0.72
CA ASN A 318 -22.72 -20.42 1.14
C ASN A 318 -23.99 -20.14 1.97
N THR A 319 -24.82 -21.17 2.16
CA THR A 319 -26.10 -21.03 2.87
C THR A 319 -25.94 -20.63 4.35
N GLY A 320 -24.85 -21.03 5.01
CA GLY A 320 -24.59 -20.64 6.41
C GLY A 320 -24.32 -19.15 6.58
N MET A 321 -23.56 -18.57 5.66
CA MET A 321 -23.35 -17.12 5.58
C MET A 321 -24.68 -16.38 5.33
N VAL A 322 -25.50 -16.84 4.37
CA VAL A 322 -26.79 -16.21 4.07
C VAL A 322 -27.74 -16.24 5.27
N LYS A 323 -27.84 -17.37 5.97
CA LYS A 323 -28.63 -17.46 7.21
C LYS A 323 -28.21 -16.42 8.24
N SER A 324 -26.90 -16.29 8.45
CA SER A 324 -26.33 -15.32 9.39
C SER A 324 -26.65 -13.87 8.98
N ILE A 325 -26.57 -13.56 7.68
CA ILE A 325 -26.95 -12.25 7.14
C ILE A 325 -28.45 -11.99 7.41
N CYS A 326 -29.33 -12.91 7.01
CA CYS A 326 -30.78 -12.75 7.18
C CYS A 326 -31.19 -12.52 8.66
N GLU A 327 -30.48 -13.12 9.61
CA GLU A 327 -30.77 -12.95 11.04
C GLU A 327 -30.44 -11.55 11.57
N CYS A 328 -29.44 -10.85 11.03
CA CYS A 328 -28.96 -9.59 11.59
C CYS A 328 -29.30 -8.34 10.79
N ILE A 329 -29.65 -8.43 9.50
CA ILE A 329 -29.84 -7.24 8.64
C ILE A 329 -30.86 -6.24 9.17
N GLY A 330 -31.93 -6.69 9.84
CA GLY A 330 -32.92 -5.80 10.43
C GLY A 330 -32.34 -4.94 11.57
N GLN A 331 -31.54 -5.55 12.45
CA GLN A 331 -30.88 -4.82 13.54
C GLN A 331 -29.76 -3.92 13.02
N VAL A 332 -28.98 -4.40 12.05
CA VAL A 332 -27.93 -3.60 11.40
C VAL A 332 -28.52 -2.38 10.71
N SER A 333 -29.61 -2.55 9.96
CA SER A 333 -30.34 -1.45 9.31
C SER A 333 -30.83 -0.41 10.31
N HIS A 334 -31.43 -0.85 11.43
CA HIS A 334 -31.91 0.05 12.47
C HIS A 334 -30.78 0.86 13.14
N SER A 335 -29.64 0.24 13.44
CA SER A 335 -28.47 0.95 13.97
C SER A 335 -27.93 1.99 12.99
N ILE A 336 -27.95 1.71 11.69
CA ILE A 336 -27.52 2.66 10.65
C ILE A 336 -28.54 3.79 10.50
N GLU A 337 -29.84 3.50 10.58
CA GLU A 337 -30.91 4.50 10.58
C GLU A 337 -30.75 5.50 11.73
N GLN A 338 -30.43 5.03 12.95
CA GLN A 338 -30.12 5.91 14.08
C GLN A 338 -28.97 6.86 13.74
N LEU A 339 -27.87 6.33 13.19
CA LEU A 339 -26.71 7.14 12.78
C LEU A 339 -27.04 8.13 11.66
N ALA A 340 -28.01 7.81 10.80
CA ALA A 340 -28.47 8.65 9.68
C ALA A 340 -29.46 9.74 10.11
N ALA A 341 -30.22 9.55 11.18
CA ALA A 341 -31.34 10.41 11.59
C ALA A 341 -30.95 11.87 11.86
N GLY A 342 -29.72 12.16 12.27
CA GLY A 342 -29.24 13.52 12.52
C GLY A 342 -27.99 13.55 13.40
N PRO A 343 -27.61 14.72 13.94
CA PRO A 343 -26.56 14.82 14.95
C PRO A 343 -26.95 13.99 16.17
N LEU A 344 -26.13 13.00 16.53
CA LEU A 344 -26.30 12.18 17.72
C LEU A 344 -25.25 12.56 18.75
N PRO A 345 -25.61 12.64 20.04
CA PRO A 345 -24.63 12.70 21.12
C PRO A 345 -23.65 11.51 21.08
N GLY A 346 -22.46 11.70 21.65
CA GLY A 346 -21.41 10.67 21.66
C GLY A 346 -21.82 9.32 22.23
N GLN A 347 -22.62 9.28 23.30
CA GLN A 347 -23.13 8.02 23.86
C GLN A 347 -24.05 7.27 22.89
N ASP A 348 -24.92 7.98 22.19
CA ASP A 348 -25.88 7.39 21.26
C ASP A 348 -25.15 6.89 20.00
N THR A 349 -24.17 7.67 19.53
CA THR A 349 -23.28 7.27 18.43
C THR A 349 -22.53 5.97 18.75
N HIS A 350 -21.95 5.86 19.95
CA HIS A 350 -21.29 4.64 20.40
C HIS A 350 -22.27 3.47 20.53
N SER A 351 -23.45 3.71 21.11
CA SER A 351 -24.49 2.69 21.28
C SER A 351 -24.96 2.09 19.95
N ALA A 352 -25.14 2.93 18.92
CA ALA A 352 -25.51 2.49 17.59
C ALA A 352 -24.42 1.61 16.94
N ILE A 353 -23.15 2.01 17.04
CA ILE A 353 -22.02 1.21 16.51
C ILE A 353 -21.82 -0.10 17.29
N SER A 354 -21.89 -0.07 18.62
CA SER A 354 -21.86 -1.28 19.44
C SER A 354 -23.00 -2.23 19.09
N SER A 355 -24.23 -1.71 18.90
CA SER A 355 -25.40 -2.51 18.55
C SER A 355 -25.27 -3.14 17.17
N LEU A 356 -24.76 -2.37 16.19
CA LEU A 356 -24.43 -2.88 14.85
C LEU A 356 -23.43 -4.03 14.91
N ALA A 357 -22.30 -3.84 15.61
CA ALA A 357 -21.25 -4.85 15.72
C ALA A 357 -21.74 -6.09 16.49
N GLN A 358 -22.56 -5.89 17.53
CA GLN A 358 -23.14 -6.96 18.33
C GLN A 358 -24.13 -7.80 17.53
N ALA A 359 -25.00 -7.20 16.70
CA ALA A 359 -25.96 -7.93 15.88
C ALA A 359 -25.25 -8.92 14.95
N ILE A 360 -24.18 -8.49 14.29
CA ILE A 360 -23.37 -9.33 13.39
C ILE A 360 -22.67 -10.43 14.18
N ARG A 361 -22.06 -10.08 15.32
CA ARG A 361 -21.38 -11.05 16.20
C ARG A 361 -22.32 -12.16 16.67
N THR A 362 -23.52 -11.82 17.11
CA THR A 362 -24.54 -12.80 17.53
C THR A 362 -24.98 -13.70 16.38
N ALA A 363 -24.98 -13.20 15.14
CA ALA A 363 -25.32 -13.99 13.97
C ALA A 363 -24.20 -14.94 13.51
N VAL A 364 -22.92 -14.65 13.79
CA VAL A 364 -21.79 -15.51 13.40
C VAL A 364 -21.35 -16.51 14.48
N ASP A 365 -21.50 -16.14 15.75
CA ASP A 365 -21.09 -16.98 16.87
C ASP A 365 -22.17 -18.01 17.23
N GLN A 366 -21.73 -19.19 17.66
CA GLN A 366 -22.63 -20.24 18.16
C GLN A 366 -23.21 -19.84 19.53
N PRO A 367 -24.53 -19.95 19.74
CA PRO A 367 -25.15 -19.65 21.03
C PRO A 367 -24.54 -20.49 22.16
N GLY A 368 -24.24 -19.86 23.30
CA GLY A 368 -23.71 -20.54 24.50
C GLY A 368 -22.24 -20.98 24.42
N GLY A 369 -21.48 -20.52 23.42
CA GLY A 369 -20.02 -20.71 23.35
C GLY A 369 -19.24 -19.86 24.36
N ASP A 370 -17.94 -20.16 24.51
CA ASP A 370 -17.03 -19.33 25.32
C ASP A 370 -16.94 -17.92 24.71
N PRO A 371 -17.28 -16.84 25.46
CA PRO A 371 -17.18 -15.47 24.96
C PRO A 371 -15.77 -15.06 24.50
N ASN A 372 -14.74 -15.71 25.03
CA ASN A 372 -13.33 -15.41 24.73
C ASN A 372 -12.77 -16.33 23.63
N ALA A 373 -13.48 -17.41 23.27
CA ALA A 373 -13.13 -18.34 22.20
C ALA A 373 -14.40 -18.92 21.54
N PRO A 374 -15.27 -18.07 20.97
CA PRO A 374 -16.56 -18.52 20.50
C PRO A 374 -16.39 -19.38 19.26
N LYS A 375 -17.16 -20.47 19.21
CA LYS A 375 -17.22 -21.33 18.03
C LYS A 375 -18.08 -20.65 16.98
N LEU A 376 -17.62 -20.67 15.73
CA LEU A 376 -18.40 -20.18 14.61
C LEU A 376 -19.58 -21.12 14.34
N ARG A 377 -20.68 -20.56 13.82
CA ARG A 377 -21.85 -21.35 13.42
C ARG A 377 -21.54 -22.26 12.21
N PRO A 378 -22.31 -23.35 12.02
CA PRO A 378 -22.15 -24.22 10.86
C PRO A 378 -22.21 -23.46 9.52
N GLY A 379 -21.24 -23.71 8.65
CA GLY A 379 -21.08 -22.99 7.37
C GLY A 379 -20.23 -21.73 7.45
N LEU A 380 -19.69 -21.38 8.62
CA LEU A 380 -18.67 -20.35 8.80
C LEU A 380 -17.36 -21.04 9.22
N GLU A 381 -16.44 -21.22 8.27
CA GLU A 381 -15.24 -22.04 8.45
C GLU A 381 -14.03 -21.24 8.96
N GLY A 382 -14.02 -19.91 8.79
CA GLY A 382 -12.97 -19.05 9.29
C GLY A 382 -13.25 -17.55 9.17
N ALA A 383 -12.16 -16.78 9.15
CA ALA A 383 -12.21 -15.32 9.16
C ALA A 383 -12.81 -14.72 7.88
N ASP A 384 -12.63 -15.39 6.74
CA ASP A 384 -13.08 -14.90 5.44
C ASP A 384 -14.62 -14.93 5.32
N GLU A 385 -15.26 -15.99 5.83
CA GLU A 385 -16.73 -16.07 5.89
C GLU A 385 -17.30 -15.02 6.85
N VAL A 386 -16.68 -14.84 8.02
CA VAL A 386 -17.10 -13.83 9.00
C VAL A 386 -16.96 -12.42 8.43
N ALA A 387 -15.86 -12.13 7.73
CA ALA A 387 -15.66 -10.85 7.06
C ALA A 387 -16.70 -10.61 5.96
N THR A 388 -17.04 -11.66 5.20
CA THR A 388 -18.07 -11.62 4.14
C THR A 388 -19.46 -11.35 4.73
N VAL A 389 -19.84 -12.05 5.80
CA VAL A 389 -21.12 -11.80 6.51
C VAL A 389 -21.17 -10.36 7.02
N ARG A 390 -20.08 -9.85 7.59
CA ARG A 390 -20.01 -8.48 8.10
C ARG A 390 -20.17 -7.44 6.99
N ASP A 391 -19.41 -7.55 5.91
CA ASP A 391 -19.46 -6.62 4.76
C ASP A 391 -20.86 -6.62 4.13
N LEU A 392 -21.42 -7.80 3.83
CA LEU A 392 -22.76 -7.91 3.26
C LEU A 392 -23.85 -7.39 4.19
N SER A 393 -23.81 -7.71 5.48
CA SER A 393 -24.85 -7.27 6.42
C SER A 393 -24.87 -5.75 6.56
N ILE A 394 -23.69 -5.10 6.58
CA ILE A 394 -23.59 -3.64 6.64
C ILE A 394 -24.00 -3.00 5.31
N ASN A 395 -23.58 -3.55 4.16
CA ASN A 395 -23.99 -3.05 2.85
C ASN A 395 -25.51 -3.16 2.64
N ILE A 396 -26.12 -4.29 3.01
CA ILE A 396 -27.57 -4.52 2.95
C ILE A 396 -28.28 -3.58 3.95
N GLY A 397 -27.79 -3.51 5.19
CA GLY A 397 -28.34 -2.65 6.23
C GLY A 397 -28.32 -1.17 5.84
N ALA A 398 -27.24 -0.70 5.21
CA ALA A 398 -27.14 0.67 4.71
C ALA A 398 -28.10 0.98 3.57
N LYS A 399 -28.33 0.02 2.65
CA LYS A 399 -29.34 0.14 1.58
C LYS A 399 -30.78 0.15 2.14
N LEU A 400 -31.03 -0.53 3.25
CA LEU A 400 -32.34 -0.62 3.91
C LEU A 400 -32.61 0.52 4.91
N ALA A 401 -31.56 1.15 5.44
CA ALA A 401 -31.71 2.21 6.43
C ALA A 401 -32.46 3.39 5.84
N HIS A 402 -33.49 3.85 6.55
CA HIS A 402 -34.23 5.04 6.14
C HIS A 402 -33.34 6.27 6.30
N ILE A 403 -33.02 6.92 5.19
CA ILE A 403 -32.35 8.22 5.19
C ILE A 403 -33.44 9.30 5.18
N PRO A 404 -33.50 10.20 6.18
CA PRO A 404 -34.56 11.21 6.27
C PRO A 404 -34.70 12.06 4.99
N GLU A 405 -35.92 12.50 4.70
CA GLU A 405 -36.19 13.36 3.54
C GLU A 405 -35.28 14.61 3.54
N GLY A 406 -34.67 14.91 2.38
CA GLY A 406 -33.71 15.99 2.23
C GLY A 406 -32.25 15.63 2.55
N GLN A 407 -31.98 14.42 3.06
CA GLN A 407 -30.64 13.87 3.18
C GLN A 407 -30.32 12.87 2.06
N THR A 408 -29.02 12.66 1.81
CA THR A 408 -28.49 11.68 0.86
C THR A 408 -27.39 10.86 1.53
N PRO A 409 -27.02 9.68 1.00
CA PRO A 409 -25.85 8.95 1.51
C PRO A 409 -24.59 9.83 1.60
N ALA A 410 -24.42 10.75 0.64
CA ALA A 410 -23.32 11.71 0.63
C ALA A 410 -23.37 12.70 1.80
N SER A 411 -24.56 13.24 2.12
CA SER A 411 -24.70 14.19 3.24
C SER A 411 -24.56 13.50 4.61
N VAL A 412 -25.05 12.27 4.74
CA VAL A 412 -24.85 11.44 5.95
C VAL A 412 -23.37 11.16 6.13
N LEU A 413 -22.69 10.71 5.07
CA LEU A 413 -21.24 10.48 5.10
C LEU A 413 -20.48 11.75 5.51
N ALA A 414 -20.75 12.87 4.85
CA ALA A 414 -20.10 14.15 5.12
C ALA A 414 -20.23 14.57 6.60
N ARG A 415 -21.43 14.40 7.18
CA ARG A 415 -21.68 14.67 8.60
C ARG A 415 -20.91 13.73 9.53
N LEU A 416 -20.87 12.43 9.23
CA LEU A 416 -20.16 11.46 10.06
C LEU A 416 -18.65 11.64 10.02
N VAL A 417 -18.09 12.18 8.94
CA VAL A 417 -16.63 12.44 8.83
C VAL A 417 -16.27 13.90 9.10
N GLU A 418 -17.24 14.73 9.48
CA GLU A 418 -17.03 16.13 9.82
C GLU A 418 -16.08 16.25 11.02
N PRO A 419 -15.09 17.16 10.97
CA PRO A 419 -14.22 17.43 12.12
C PRO A 419 -15.03 17.74 13.37
N GLN A 420 -14.57 17.24 14.52
CA GLN A 420 -15.22 17.34 15.83
C GLN A 420 -16.56 16.61 15.97
N SER A 421 -17.04 15.90 14.94
CA SER A 421 -18.22 15.05 15.10
C SER A 421 -17.96 13.93 16.12
N ASP A 422 -19.02 13.55 16.84
CA ASP A 422 -18.97 12.47 17.82
C ASP A 422 -18.59 11.12 17.18
N PHE A 423 -18.91 10.92 15.90
CA PHE A 423 -18.50 9.74 15.14
C PHE A 423 -17.00 9.70 14.86
N VAL A 424 -16.39 10.85 14.52
CA VAL A 424 -14.93 10.98 14.38
C VAL A 424 -14.24 10.74 15.72
N ALA A 425 -14.77 11.28 16.82
CA ALA A 425 -14.26 11.03 18.17
C ALA A 425 -14.33 9.55 18.57
N LEU A 426 -15.46 8.89 18.27
CA LEU A 426 -15.60 7.45 18.49
C LEU A 426 -14.58 6.65 17.68
N ARG A 427 -14.43 6.92 16.38
CA ARG A 427 -13.45 6.23 15.54
C ARG A 427 -12.02 6.42 16.03
N PHE A 428 -11.68 7.62 16.50
CA PHE A 428 -10.38 7.88 17.11
C PHE A 428 -10.17 7.05 18.38
N ALA A 429 -11.16 7.01 19.28
CA ALA A 429 -11.10 6.22 20.50
C ALA A 429 -10.97 4.71 20.21
N LEU A 430 -11.72 4.19 19.24
CA LEU A 430 -11.63 2.79 18.80
C LEU A 430 -10.25 2.44 18.25
N ALA A 431 -9.61 3.35 17.51
CA ALA A 431 -8.27 3.14 16.96
C ALA A 431 -7.17 3.11 18.05
N HIS A 432 -7.40 3.77 19.18
CA HIS A 432 -6.47 3.83 20.32
C HIS A 432 -6.86 2.87 21.47
N GLY A 433 -7.90 2.05 21.26
CA GLY A 433 -8.30 1.02 22.20
C GLY A 433 -7.37 -0.19 22.22
N GLU A 434 -7.62 -1.13 23.13
CA GLU A 434 -6.82 -2.36 23.25
C GLU A 434 -6.92 -3.24 21.99
N THR A 435 -5.78 -3.46 21.32
CA THR A 435 -5.72 -4.18 20.04
C THR A 435 -6.15 -5.66 20.11
N ASN A 436 -6.06 -6.28 21.29
CA ASN A 436 -6.48 -7.67 21.50
C ASN A 436 -7.96 -7.80 21.91
N ASN A 437 -8.67 -6.68 22.06
CA ASN A 437 -10.08 -6.71 22.43
C ASN A 437 -10.95 -6.92 21.18
N ARG A 438 -11.44 -8.16 20.99
CA ARG A 438 -12.31 -8.53 19.87
C ARG A 438 -13.52 -7.60 19.72
N ARG A 439 -14.10 -7.12 20.83
CA ARG A 439 -15.26 -6.22 20.77
C ARG A 439 -14.92 -4.91 20.07
N LEU A 440 -13.82 -4.29 20.47
CA LEU A 440 -13.35 -3.03 19.88
C LEU A 440 -12.94 -3.22 18.42
N ALA A 441 -12.34 -4.37 18.08
CA ALA A 441 -12.03 -4.72 16.70
C ALA A 441 -13.29 -4.81 15.82
N ASP A 442 -14.34 -5.48 16.29
CA ASP A 442 -15.62 -5.59 15.58
C ASP A 442 -16.30 -4.21 15.41
N GLU A 443 -16.26 -3.35 16.43
CA GLU A 443 -16.80 -1.99 16.38
C GLU A 443 -16.03 -1.10 15.40
N ARG A 444 -14.69 -1.19 15.38
CA ARG A 444 -13.81 -0.50 14.43
C ARG A 444 -14.09 -0.92 13.00
N ASP A 445 -14.17 -2.23 12.75
CA ASP A 445 -14.49 -2.78 11.43
C ASP A 445 -15.90 -2.35 10.99
N GLY A 446 -16.87 -2.36 11.90
CA GLY A 446 -18.23 -1.90 11.64
C GLY A 446 -18.29 -0.43 11.22
N ALA A 447 -17.58 0.46 11.93
CA ALA A 447 -17.50 1.87 11.60
C ALA A 447 -16.83 2.11 10.24
N TYR A 448 -15.75 1.38 9.94
CA TYR A 448 -15.08 1.47 8.64
C TYR A 448 -15.98 1.01 7.49
N LEU A 449 -16.63 -0.15 7.64
CA LEU A 449 -17.50 -0.71 6.61
C LEU A 449 -18.72 0.17 6.37
N LEU A 450 -19.30 0.78 7.41
CA LEU A 450 -20.39 1.75 7.27
C LEU A 450 -20.00 2.92 6.37
N LEU A 451 -18.86 3.56 6.65
CA LEU A 451 -18.36 4.66 5.82
C LEU A 451 -18.12 4.21 4.37
N ASN A 452 -17.58 3.00 4.18
CA ASN A 452 -17.32 2.43 2.86
C ASN A 452 -18.62 2.17 2.10
N SER A 453 -19.66 1.65 2.76
CA SER A 453 -20.99 1.46 2.17
C SER A 453 -21.61 2.79 1.76
N LEU A 454 -21.59 3.80 2.65
CA LEU A 454 -22.11 5.13 2.35
C LEU A 454 -21.35 5.81 1.20
N ALA A 455 -20.01 5.68 1.17
CA ALA A 455 -19.18 6.20 0.08
C ALA A 455 -19.54 5.58 -1.27
N LYS A 456 -19.71 4.24 -1.32
CA LYS A 456 -20.14 3.54 -2.53
C LYS A 456 -21.53 3.96 -2.98
N MET A 457 -22.48 4.08 -2.05
CA MET A 457 -23.85 4.55 -2.35
C MET A 457 -23.87 6.00 -2.84
N ALA A 458 -22.98 6.84 -2.30
CA ALA A 458 -22.85 8.24 -2.70
C ALA A 458 -22.14 8.44 -4.04
N GLY A 459 -21.47 7.41 -4.58
CA GLY A 459 -20.71 7.51 -5.82
C GLY A 459 -19.53 8.48 -5.74
N ILE A 460 -18.96 8.68 -4.55
CA ILE A 460 -17.82 9.60 -4.38
C ILE A 460 -16.55 9.02 -5.00
N ASP A 461 -15.65 9.90 -5.45
CA ASP A 461 -14.41 9.50 -6.10
C ASP A 461 -13.48 8.72 -5.15
N SER A 462 -12.55 7.95 -5.73
CA SER A 462 -11.66 7.07 -4.96
C SER A 462 -10.76 7.82 -3.98
N LEU A 463 -10.38 9.07 -4.28
CA LEU A 463 -9.53 9.88 -3.40
C LEU A 463 -10.34 10.40 -2.21
N ALA A 464 -11.51 11.00 -2.44
CA ALA A 464 -12.41 11.47 -1.41
C ALA A 464 -12.85 10.31 -0.50
N SER A 465 -13.15 9.14 -1.09
CA SER A 465 -13.43 7.92 -0.34
C SER A 465 -12.24 7.50 0.53
N SER A 466 -11.02 7.47 -0.03
CA SER A 466 -9.83 7.12 0.74
C SER A 466 -9.57 8.06 1.92
N LEU A 467 -9.84 9.37 1.77
CA LEU A 467 -9.70 10.36 2.84
C LEU A 467 -10.77 10.18 3.92
N ALA A 468 -12.03 9.92 3.54
CA ALA A 468 -13.11 9.68 4.49
C ALA A 468 -12.89 8.40 5.33
N LEU A 469 -12.31 7.37 4.71
CA LEU A 469 -12.05 6.08 5.33
C LEU A 469 -10.80 6.05 6.23
N GLN A 470 -9.91 7.03 6.11
CA GLN A 470 -8.71 7.11 6.96
C GLN A 470 -9.07 7.16 8.45
N SER A 471 -8.21 6.57 9.27
CA SER A 471 -8.32 6.69 10.73
C SER A 471 -8.16 8.16 11.13
N PRO A 472 -9.07 8.71 11.95
CA PRO A 472 -9.00 10.10 12.31
C PRO A 472 -7.71 10.44 13.05
N GLY A 473 -7.14 11.61 12.77
CA GLY A 473 -6.02 12.15 13.52
C GLY A 473 -6.46 13.22 14.51
N VAL A 474 -5.52 13.66 15.36
CA VAL A 474 -5.83 14.61 16.44
C VAL A 474 -6.29 15.97 15.91
N GLY A 475 -5.89 16.34 14.69
CA GLY A 475 -6.34 17.58 14.06
C GLY A 475 -7.82 17.58 13.69
N GLN A 476 -8.50 16.42 13.66
CA GLN A 476 -9.93 16.30 13.37
C GLN A 476 -10.81 16.32 14.61
N LEU A 477 -10.25 16.50 15.80
CA LEU A 477 -10.96 16.41 17.08
C LEU A 477 -10.88 17.74 17.83
N SER A 478 -11.74 17.95 18.81
CA SER A 478 -11.49 18.96 19.86
C SER A 478 -10.47 18.42 20.88
N MET A 479 -9.79 19.31 21.61
CA MET A 479 -8.87 18.88 22.67
C MET A 479 -9.58 18.09 23.77
N ALA A 480 -10.84 18.44 24.08
CA ALA A 480 -11.66 17.68 25.01
C ALA A 480 -11.90 16.23 24.55
N GLN A 481 -12.20 16.02 23.27
CA GLN A 481 -12.36 14.68 22.68
C GLN A 481 -11.05 13.88 22.71
N ILE A 482 -9.91 14.53 22.44
CA ILE A 482 -8.59 13.89 22.54
C ILE A 482 -8.34 13.41 23.97
N ARG A 483 -8.58 14.27 24.97
CA ARG A 483 -8.30 13.95 26.39
C ARG A 483 -9.29 12.98 27.01
N ALA A 484 -10.47 12.80 26.41
CA ALA A 484 -11.36 11.70 26.77
C ALA A 484 -10.81 10.33 26.33
N ALA A 485 -10.04 10.28 25.24
CA ALA A 485 -9.49 9.03 24.69
C ALA A 485 -8.03 8.75 25.10
N ILE A 486 -7.25 9.79 25.39
CA ILE A 486 -5.79 9.72 25.59
C ILE A 486 -5.42 10.15 27.02
N PRO A 487 -4.53 9.41 27.73
CA PRO A 487 -4.09 9.76 29.08
C PRO A 487 -3.48 11.16 29.20
N ALA A 488 -3.61 11.77 30.39
CA ALA A 488 -3.29 13.18 30.65
C ALA A 488 -1.82 13.61 30.46
N ASN A 489 -0.88 12.68 30.28
CA ASN A 489 0.56 12.99 30.09
C ASN A 489 1.10 12.54 28.73
N VAL A 490 0.24 12.01 27.85
CA VAL A 490 0.65 11.64 26.50
C VAL A 490 0.45 12.86 25.61
N HIS A 491 1.48 13.25 24.87
CA HIS A 491 1.48 14.41 23.94
C HIS A 491 1.69 14.04 22.47
N THR A 492 1.95 12.76 22.21
CA THR A 492 2.20 12.24 20.87
C THR A 492 1.61 10.83 20.73
N VAL A 493 0.80 10.59 19.69
CA VAL A 493 0.22 9.28 19.41
C VAL A 493 0.66 8.74 18.05
N GLY A 494 0.93 7.43 17.96
CA GLY A 494 1.37 6.77 16.72
C GLY A 494 2.88 6.76 16.46
N TRP A 495 3.70 7.36 17.33
CA TRP A 495 5.16 7.22 17.26
C TRP A 495 5.68 6.13 18.21
N TYR A 496 6.61 5.30 17.72
CA TYR A 496 7.13 4.13 18.44
C TYR A 496 8.17 4.44 19.52
N ASN A 497 8.78 5.63 19.52
CA ASN A 497 9.84 5.97 20.46
C ASN A 497 9.27 6.69 21.68
N ALA A 498 9.66 6.23 22.89
CA ALA A 498 9.34 6.89 24.14
C ALA A 498 9.88 8.33 24.11
N ARG A 499 8.97 9.30 24.26
CA ARG A 499 9.33 10.71 24.28
C ARG A 499 9.35 11.26 25.68
N GLN A 500 10.19 12.27 25.85
CA GLN A 500 10.30 13.05 27.07
C GLN A 500 8.97 13.73 27.39
N ASP A 501 8.78 14.03 28.67
CA ASP A 501 7.63 14.83 29.13
C ASP A 501 7.67 16.21 28.47
N VAL A 502 6.52 16.67 27.98
CA VAL A 502 6.37 17.99 27.36
C VAL A 502 6.23 19.06 28.45
N ASN A 503 6.97 20.16 28.33
CA ASN A 503 6.87 21.26 29.28
C ASN A 503 5.74 22.24 28.89
N LEU A 504 4.49 21.85 29.14
CA LEU A 504 3.30 22.67 28.82
C LEU A 504 3.33 24.05 29.47
N ALA A 505 3.88 24.17 30.69
CA ALA A 505 3.99 25.45 31.38
C ALA A 505 4.92 26.42 30.63
N GLN A 506 6.06 25.93 30.15
CA GLN A 506 6.98 26.73 29.35
C GLN A 506 6.37 27.13 27.99
N LEU A 507 5.65 26.21 27.34
CA LEU A 507 4.95 26.49 26.09
C LEU A 507 3.86 27.55 26.29
N GLY A 508 3.01 27.40 27.31
CA GLY A 508 1.97 28.36 27.67
C GLY A 508 2.55 29.73 28.06
N GLN A 509 3.69 29.76 28.75
CA GLN A 509 4.37 31.02 29.06
C GLN A 509 4.84 31.74 27.80
N LYS A 510 5.31 31.03 26.76
CA LYS A 510 5.70 31.66 25.48
C LYS A 510 4.55 32.35 24.79
N VAL A 511 3.38 31.71 24.76
CA VAL A 511 2.16 32.31 24.21
C VAL A 511 1.76 33.55 25.01
N THR A 512 1.80 33.45 26.34
CA THR A 512 1.49 34.58 27.25
C THR A 512 2.43 35.76 27.01
N ASP A 513 3.74 35.53 26.97
CA ASP A 513 4.77 36.55 26.72
C ASP A 513 4.57 37.22 25.36
N GLY A 514 4.20 36.42 24.34
CA GLY A 514 3.88 36.91 22.99
C GLY A 514 2.71 37.88 23.01
N ILE A 515 1.60 37.49 23.63
CA ILE A 515 0.39 38.35 23.74
C ILE A 515 0.74 39.66 24.45
N VAL A 516 1.42 39.60 25.61
CA VAL A 516 1.82 40.80 26.36
C VAL A 516 2.71 41.73 25.52
N LYS A 517 3.64 41.17 24.74
CA LYS A 517 4.52 41.94 23.87
C LYS A 517 3.73 42.69 22.78
N PHE A 518 2.84 42.01 22.06
CA PHE A 518 2.08 42.63 20.96
C PHE A 518 1.00 43.60 21.46
N ALA A 519 0.46 43.35 22.64
CA ALA A 519 -0.53 44.24 23.24
C ALA A 519 0.08 45.61 23.63
N LYS A 520 1.41 45.68 23.80
CA LYS A 520 2.18 46.91 24.05
C LYS A 520 2.64 47.62 22.77
N THR A 521 2.42 47.06 21.59
CA THR A 521 2.78 47.68 20.29
C THR A 521 1.61 48.45 19.68
N ASN A 522 1.91 49.64 19.14
CA ASN A 522 0.95 50.49 18.40
C ASN A 522 1.19 50.46 16.88
N ASP A 523 1.92 49.46 16.37
CA ASP A 523 2.28 49.38 14.95
C ASP A 523 1.14 48.72 14.16
N TYR A 524 0.13 49.51 13.81
CA TYR A 524 -1.01 49.10 13.01
C TYR A 524 -0.77 49.45 11.53
N GLY A 525 -0.82 48.44 10.66
CA GLY A 525 -0.69 48.62 9.22
C GLY A 525 -2.02 48.97 8.56
N GLY A 526 -2.02 49.96 7.66
CA GLY A 526 -3.22 50.42 6.95
C GLY A 526 -3.60 49.49 5.79
N VAL A 527 -4.64 48.68 5.97
CA VAL A 527 -5.37 48.04 4.86
C VAL A 527 -6.44 48.99 4.37
N THR A 528 -6.76 48.95 3.08
CA THR A 528 -7.94 49.64 2.54
C THR A 528 -8.98 48.62 2.13
N ILE A 529 -10.21 48.75 2.63
CA ILE A 529 -11.34 47.93 2.17
C ILE A 529 -11.84 48.45 0.81
N PRO A 530 -11.90 47.62 -0.25
CA PRO A 530 -12.46 48.03 -1.54
C PRO A 530 -13.90 48.52 -1.40
N GLY A 531 -14.18 49.73 -1.88
CA GLY A 531 -15.52 50.34 -1.81
C GLY A 531 -15.90 50.91 -0.43
N GLY A 532 -15.02 50.86 0.57
CA GLY A 532 -15.26 51.43 1.90
C GLY A 532 -15.29 52.96 1.92
N SER A 533 -16.18 53.54 2.75
CA SER A 533 -16.25 55.00 2.90
C SER A 533 -14.96 55.56 3.51
N ARG A 534 -14.58 56.79 3.17
CA ARG A 534 -13.37 57.43 3.72
C ARG A 534 -13.41 57.54 5.25
N GLU A 535 -14.60 57.77 5.80
CA GLU A 535 -14.84 57.84 7.25
C GLU A 535 -14.59 56.48 7.91
N PHE A 536 -15.13 55.40 7.34
CA PHE A 536 -14.91 54.05 7.84
C PHE A 536 -13.43 53.67 7.83
N GLN A 537 -12.71 54.00 6.75
CA GLN A 537 -11.28 53.69 6.65
C GLN A 537 -10.48 54.43 7.73
N ALA A 538 -10.83 55.68 8.01
CA ALA A 538 -10.15 56.49 9.02
C ALA A 538 -10.47 56.06 10.46
N GLU A 539 -11.66 55.52 10.72
CA GLU A 539 -12.11 55.14 12.06
C GLU A 539 -11.66 53.73 12.49
N TYR A 540 -11.55 52.79 11.54
CA TYR A 540 -11.30 51.38 11.85
C TYR A 540 -9.92 50.88 11.37
N MET A 541 -9.43 51.28 10.19
CA MET A 541 -8.25 50.62 9.60
C MET A 541 -6.94 50.94 10.30
N ASP A 542 -6.85 52.06 11.03
CA ASP A 542 -5.66 52.41 11.81
C ASP A 542 -5.62 51.72 13.18
N LYS A 543 -6.69 50.99 13.56
CA LYS A 543 -6.81 50.27 14.85
C LYS A 543 -6.57 48.77 14.74
N PHE A 544 -6.71 48.20 13.55
CA PHE A 544 -6.58 46.77 13.31
C PHE A 544 -5.35 46.47 12.46
N GLY A 545 -4.61 45.42 12.82
CA GLY A 545 -3.44 45.01 12.04
C GLY A 545 -3.81 44.41 10.68
N THR A 546 -3.01 44.70 9.65
CA THR A 546 -3.19 44.20 8.28
C THR A 546 -3.39 42.70 8.19
N GLN A 547 -2.56 41.94 8.90
CA GLN A 547 -2.61 40.47 8.82
C GLN A 547 -3.85 39.92 9.55
N PHE A 548 -4.23 40.53 10.68
CA PHE A 548 -5.48 40.21 11.36
C PHE A 548 -6.69 40.42 10.45
N LEU A 549 -6.79 41.57 9.78
CA LEU A 549 -7.94 41.87 8.91
C LEU A 549 -8.10 40.82 7.79
N LYS A 550 -7.00 40.39 7.17
CA LYS A 550 -7.04 39.35 6.13
C LYS A 550 -7.62 38.03 6.67
N ASP A 551 -7.15 37.60 7.83
CA ASP A 551 -7.58 36.32 8.41
C ASP A 551 -8.97 36.43 9.04
N PHE A 552 -9.34 37.58 9.60
CA PHE A 552 -10.70 37.86 10.09
C PHE A 552 -11.75 37.78 8.98
N PHE A 553 -11.50 38.38 7.80
CA PHE A 553 -12.45 38.28 6.69
C PHE A 553 -12.49 36.89 6.06
N ARG A 554 -11.44 36.07 6.24
CA ARG A 554 -11.38 34.71 5.71
C ARG A 554 -12.01 33.68 6.66
N ASN A 555 -11.68 33.74 7.94
CA ASN A 555 -11.98 32.71 8.94
C ASN A 555 -12.96 33.19 10.02
N GLY A 556 -13.05 34.50 10.24
CA GLY A 556 -13.89 35.09 11.29
C GLY A 556 -13.30 34.96 12.71
N ILE A 557 -14.01 35.54 13.67
CA ILE A 557 -13.75 35.42 15.11
C ILE A 557 -15.10 35.35 15.83
N GLU A 558 -15.19 34.48 16.83
CA GLU A 558 -16.41 34.37 17.63
C GLU A 558 -16.30 35.29 18.85
N VAL A 559 -17.34 36.09 19.10
CA VAL A 559 -17.47 36.89 20.32
C VAL A 559 -18.86 36.67 20.90
N ASP A 560 -18.93 36.20 22.14
CA ASP A 560 -20.16 35.94 22.89
C ASP A 560 -21.17 35.07 22.12
N GLY A 561 -20.68 34.01 21.45
CA GLY A 561 -21.51 33.07 20.68
C GLY A 561 -21.86 33.53 19.25
N ARG A 562 -21.43 34.73 18.84
CA ARG A 562 -21.64 35.25 17.49
C ARG A 562 -20.35 35.25 16.68
N LEU A 563 -20.37 34.60 15.53
CA LEU A 563 -19.30 34.70 14.54
C LEU A 563 -19.37 36.05 13.82
N TYR A 564 -18.29 36.82 13.90
CA TYR A 564 -18.06 38.02 13.10
C TYR A 564 -17.03 37.74 12.02
N GLY A 565 -17.16 38.37 10.85
CA GLY A 565 -16.23 38.21 9.73
C GLY A 565 -16.62 37.06 8.81
N ALA A 566 -15.65 36.26 8.35
CA ALA A 566 -15.85 35.15 7.40
C ALA A 566 -16.63 35.54 6.13
N THR A 567 -16.56 36.81 5.72
CA THR A 567 -17.29 37.37 4.58
C THR A 567 -16.61 37.11 3.23
N GLY A 568 -15.38 36.60 3.25
CA GLY A 568 -14.45 36.70 2.13
C GLY A 568 -13.98 38.14 1.89
N THR A 569 -13.15 38.33 0.87
CA THR A 569 -12.51 39.62 0.54
C THR A 569 -13.15 40.37 -0.63
N ASN A 570 -14.30 39.89 -1.12
CA ASN A 570 -14.90 40.36 -2.37
C ASN A 570 -16.15 41.25 -2.18
N ASN A 571 -16.66 41.37 -0.95
CA ASN A 571 -17.86 42.15 -0.65
C ASN A 571 -17.55 43.22 0.41
N GLY A 572 -17.26 44.44 -0.06
CA GLY A 572 -16.87 45.56 0.80
C GLY A 572 -17.94 45.98 1.82
N ASP A 573 -19.23 45.84 1.49
CA ASP A 573 -20.32 46.19 2.41
C ASP A 573 -20.47 45.16 3.54
N ALA A 574 -20.33 43.87 3.21
CA ALA A 574 -20.30 42.81 4.22
C ALA A 574 -19.07 42.97 5.13
N MET A 575 -17.90 43.24 4.57
CA MET A 575 -16.67 43.47 5.35
C MET A 575 -16.81 44.66 6.31
N GLN A 576 -17.37 45.78 5.85
CA GLN A 576 -17.61 46.96 6.70
C GLN A 576 -18.58 46.65 7.84
N ARG A 577 -19.70 45.97 7.54
CA ARG A 577 -20.73 45.60 8.51
C ARG A 577 -20.18 44.67 9.59
N GLU A 578 -19.44 43.64 9.19
CA GLU A 578 -18.89 42.67 10.14
C GLU A 578 -17.76 43.25 11.00
N LEU A 579 -16.86 44.08 10.43
CA LEU A 579 -15.80 44.71 11.23
C LEU A 579 -16.36 45.76 12.20
N ARG A 580 -17.38 46.53 11.79
CA ARG A 580 -18.10 47.42 12.71
C ARG A 580 -18.77 46.63 13.83
N GLY A 581 -19.49 45.57 13.48
CA GLY A 581 -20.15 44.71 14.47
C GLY A 581 -19.16 44.10 15.45
N LEU A 582 -17.98 43.70 14.98
CA LEU A 582 -16.90 43.23 15.85
C LEU A 582 -16.46 44.33 16.82
N ALA A 583 -16.17 45.53 16.33
CA ALA A 583 -15.71 46.63 17.17
C ALA A 583 -16.75 47.03 18.24
N GLU A 584 -18.04 47.00 17.89
CA GLU A 584 -19.17 47.25 18.80
C GLU A 584 -19.32 46.18 19.89
N ALA A 585 -18.78 44.97 19.69
CA ALA A 585 -18.77 43.91 20.70
C ALA A 585 -17.77 44.17 21.85
N PHE A 586 -16.87 45.14 21.69
CA PHE A 586 -15.91 45.55 22.71
C PHE A 586 -16.26 46.93 23.28
N THR A 587 -15.65 47.29 24.41
CA THR A 587 -15.89 48.60 25.04
C THR A 587 -15.41 49.78 24.20
N SER A 588 -14.48 49.57 23.26
CA SER A 588 -14.06 50.57 22.27
C SER A 588 -13.38 49.91 21.06
N THR A 589 -13.40 50.60 19.91
CA THR A 589 -12.70 50.16 18.69
C THR A 589 -11.19 49.97 18.91
N GLU A 590 -10.57 50.81 19.74
CA GLU A 590 -9.16 50.68 20.09
C GLU A 590 -8.90 49.41 20.92
N MET A 591 -9.82 49.05 21.83
CA MET A 591 -9.70 47.83 22.62
C MET A 591 -9.90 46.59 21.75
N ALA A 592 -10.90 46.61 20.86
CA ALA A 592 -11.08 45.56 19.86
C ALA A 592 -9.80 45.34 19.05
N GLY A 593 -9.22 46.43 18.52
CA GLY A 593 -7.97 46.39 17.77
C GLY A 593 -6.80 45.79 18.55
N LYS A 594 -6.59 46.22 19.80
CA LYS A 594 -5.50 45.70 20.67
C LYS A 594 -5.65 44.22 20.99
N VAL A 595 -6.85 43.80 21.40
CA VAL A 595 -7.13 42.41 21.76
C VAL A 595 -6.96 41.52 20.54
N THR A 596 -7.64 41.81 19.42
CA THR A 596 -7.62 40.93 18.26
C THR A 596 -6.27 40.89 17.57
N TYR A 597 -5.53 42.00 17.52
CA TYR A 597 -4.17 42.03 16.97
C TYR A 597 -3.22 41.15 17.78
N SER A 598 -3.27 41.25 19.11
CA SER A 598 -2.40 40.47 20.00
C SER A 598 -2.67 38.98 19.89
N LEU A 599 -3.95 38.59 19.84
CA LEU A 599 -4.36 37.20 19.65
C LEU A 599 -3.89 36.65 18.30
N HIS A 600 -4.04 37.43 17.22
CA HIS A 600 -3.66 37.01 15.88
C HIS A 600 -2.15 36.80 15.72
N GLN A 601 -1.34 37.72 16.23
CA GLN A 601 0.12 37.67 16.07
C GLN A 601 0.79 36.67 17.01
N ALA A 602 0.29 36.52 18.24
CA ALA A 602 0.91 35.67 19.24
C ALA A 602 0.58 34.19 19.03
N MET A 603 -0.70 33.83 18.88
CA MET A 603 -1.13 32.45 19.11
C MET A 603 -0.46 31.44 18.17
N GLY A 604 -0.65 31.56 16.86
CA GLY A 604 -0.12 30.57 15.92
C GLY A 604 1.40 30.53 15.89
N ALA A 605 2.05 31.71 15.82
CA ALA A 605 3.50 31.80 15.69
C ALA A 605 4.24 31.37 16.96
N ASP A 606 3.77 31.77 18.14
CA ASP A 606 4.42 31.42 19.41
C ASP A 606 4.11 29.98 19.85
N VAL A 607 2.94 29.43 19.51
CA VAL A 607 2.66 27.99 19.67
C VAL A 607 3.66 27.17 18.85
N LEU A 608 3.80 27.46 17.56
CA LEU A 608 4.73 26.73 16.68
C LEU A 608 6.19 26.94 17.11
N THR A 609 6.59 28.18 17.40
CA THR A 609 7.97 28.48 17.82
C THR A 609 8.29 27.88 19.18
N GLY A 610 7.34 27.89 20.11
CA GLY A 610 7.45 27.25 21.42
C GLY A 610 7.63 25.75 21.27
N MET A 611 6.75 25.10 20.51
CA MET A 611 6.81 23.67 20.22
C MET A 611 8.15 23.26 19.60
N LEU A 612 8.65 24.00 18.61
CA LEU A 612 9.93 23.70 17.95
C LEU A 612 11.16 23.91 18.84
N LYS A 613 11.01 24.64 19.95
CA LYS A 613 12.07 24.85 20.95
C LYS A 613 11.99 23.87 22.11
N ASP A 614 10.88 23.14 22.25
CA ASP A 614 10.75 22.06 23.23
C ASP A 614 11.41 20.79 22.67
N PRO A 615 12.45 20.24 23.31
CA PRO A 615 13.16 19.06 22.82
C PRO A 615 12.27 17.83 22.64
N ALA A 616 11.18 17.70 23.40
CA ALA A 616 10.26 16.56 23.30
C ALA A 616 9.40 16.62 22.02
N LEU A 617 9.20 17.82 21.48
CA LEU A 617 8.31 18.07 20.34
C LEU A 617 9.03 18.52 19.07
N ALA A 618 10.27 19.02 19.14
CA ALA A 618 10.95 19.67 18.03
C ALA A 618 10.95 18.87 16.72
N ASP A 619 11.46 17.63 16.76
CA ASP A 619 11.57 16.78 15.56
C ASP A 619 10.20 16.50 14.94
N VAL A 620 9.17 16.37 15.77
CA VAL A 620 7.87 15.86 15.33
C VAL A 620 6.85 16.93 15.07
N GLY A 621 7.02 18.09 15.70
CA GLY A 621 6.47 19.33 15.22
C GLY A 621 6.96 19.60 13.81
N MET A 622 8.27 19.53 13.54
CA MET A 622 8.83 19.70 12.19
C MET A 622 8.26 18.70 11.19
N GLU A 623 8.24 17.42 11.55
CA GLU A 623 7.69 16.36 10.71
C GLU A 623 6.18 16.50 10.43
N SER A 624 5.42 17.04 11.38
CA SER A 624 3.97 17.26 11.22
C SER A 624 3.68 18.46 10.34
N ILE A 625 4.39 19.59 10.52
CA ILE A 625 4.17 20.80 9.71
C ILE A 625 4.69 20.68 8.27
N SER A 626 5.73 19.86 8.06
CA SER A 626 6.33 19.61 6.74
C SER A 626 5.78 18.36 6.03
N SER A 627 4.74 17.74 6.61
CA SER A 627 4.17 16.50 6.08
C SER A 627 3.67 16.67 4.63
N PRO A 628 4.06 15.77 3.71
CA PRO A 628 3.50 15.75 2.36
C PRO A 628 2.09 15.14 2.39
N GLY A 629 1.08 15.88 1.95
CA GLY A 629 -0.29 15.37 1.95
C GLY A 629 -1.32 16.40 1.49
N VAL A 630 -2.58 15.97 1.37
CA VAL A 630 -3.72 16.89 1.26
C VAL A 630 -4.10 17.32 2.67
N LYS A 631 -4.18 18.63 2.92
CA LYS A 631 -4.70 19.13 4.19
C LYS A 631 -6.19 18.79 4.27
N THR A 632 -6.56 17.95 5.23
CA THR A 632 -7.95 17.59 5.51
C THR A 632 -8.55 18.51 6.57
N VAL A 633 -7.72 19.06 7.45
CA VAL A 633 -8.09 20.13 8.39
C VAL A 633 -6.97 21.17 8.41
N GLU A 634 -7.34 22.45 8.30
CA GLU A 634 -6.48 23.60 8.57
C GLU A 634 -7.36 24.67 9.21
N GLU A 635 -7.35 24.70 10.54
CA GLU A 635 -8.23 25.58 11.31
C GLU A 635 -7.44 26.30 12.40
N ASN A 636 -7.74 27.59 12.52
CA ASN A 636 -7.21 28.47 13.55
C ASN A 636 -8.39 29.34 14.00
N SER A 637 -9.01 28.96 15.11
CA SER A 637 -10.21 29.59 15.65
C SER A 637 -9.93 30.28 16.98
N ILE A 638 -10.53 31.45 17.14
CA ILE A 638 -10.48 32.24 18.36
C ILE A 638 -11.93 32.53 18.77
N SER A 639 -12.29 32.14 20.00
CA SER A 639 -13.58 32.44 20.60
C SER A 639 -13.38 33.28 21.85
N ILE A 640 -14.05 34.43 21.91
CA ILE A 640 -13.94 35.41 22.98
C ILE A 640 -15.26 35.45 23.75
N THR A 641 -15.17 35.40 25.08
CA THR A 641 -16.28 35.68 25.98
C THR A 641 -15.96 36.94 26.77
N THR A 642 -16.84 37.93 26.67
CA THR A 642 -16.71 39.21 27.36
C THR A 642 -17.13 39.06 28.81
N LEU A 643 -16.28 39.50 29.75
CA LEU A 643 -16.57 39.48 31.18
C LEU A 643 -16.78 40.91 31.73
N PRO A 644 -17.49 41.07 32.85
CA PRO A 644 -17.67 42.37 33.48
C PRO A 644 -16.34 43.04 33.83
N GLY A 645 -16.21 44.35 33.56
CA GLY A 645 -15.02 45.12 33.95
C GLY A 645 -13.88 45.18 32.91
N GLY A 646 -14.12 44.75 31.66
CA GLY A 646 -13.11 44.83 30.58
C GLY A 646 -12.12 43.66 30.59
N GLU A 647 -12.52 42.54 31.17
CA GLU A 647 -11.84 41.26 31.11
C GLU A 647 -12.45 40.39 29.99
N TYR A 648 -11.62 39.57 29.37
CA TYR A 648 -11.99 38.68 28.26
C TYR A 648 -11.47 37.28 28.55
N LYS A 649 -12.34 36.27 28.45
CA LYS A 649 -11.90 34.88 28.34
C LYS A 649 -11.76 34.55 26.86
N VAL A 650 -10.64 33.94 26.49
CA VAL A 650 -10.31 33.57 25.12
C VAL A 650 -10.03 32.08 25.07
N ALA A 651 -10.73 31.36 24.20
CA ALA A 651 -10.40 30.01 23.78
C ALA A 651 -9.74 30.08 22.40
N TYR A 652 -8.58 29.45 22.27
CA TYR A 652 -7.85 29.35 21.02
C TYR A 652 -7.68 27.89 20.64
N ASP A 653 -8.05 27.53 19.41
CA ASP A 653 -7.82 26.20 18.85
C ASP A 653 -7.00 26.31 17.56
N PHE A 654 -5.89 25.58 17.54
CA PHE A 654 -5.09 25.35 16.34
C PHE A 654 -5.17 23.89 15.95
N ARG A 655 -5.72 23.60 14.77
CA ARG A 655 -5.91 22.24 14.26
C ARG A 655 -5.36 22.11 12.85
N LEU A 656 -4.52 21.11 12.66
CA LEU A 656 -3.94 20.77 11.37
C LEU A 656 -3.99 19.26 11.20
N GLN A 657 -4.51 18.79 10.07
CA GLN A 657 -4.49 17.38 9.71
C GLN A 657 -4.15 17.22 8.24
N TYR A 658 -3.21 16.33 7.96
CA TYR A 658 -2.92 15.85 6.62
C TYR A 658 -3.54 14.45 6.44
N GLY A 659 -4.10 14.21 5.27
CA GLY A 659 -4.49 12.88 4.83
C GLY A 659 -3.32 12.14 4.16
N CYS A 660 -3.32 10.81 4.26
CA CYS A 660 -2.33 9.97 3.57
C CYS A 660 -2.41 10.19 2.06
N ARG A 661 -1.26 10.28 1.39
CA ARG A 661 -1.18 10.19 -0.08
C ARG A 661 -0.56 8.85 -0.46
N THR A 662 -1.13 8.24 -1.49
CA THR A 662 -0.45 7.23 -2.31
C THR A 662 0.18 7.95 -3.51
N MET A 663 1.49 8.17 -3.48
CA MET A 663 2.26 8.55 -4.67
C MET A 663 3.12 7.35 -5.06
N GLY A 664 2.66 6.55 -6.02
CA GLY A 664 3.33 5.30 -6.39
C GLY A 664 3.22 4.23 -5.28
N ASN A 665 4.34 3.53 -5.01
CA ASN A 665 4.43 2.47 -3.99
C ASN A 665 4.73 2.99 -2.57
N GLU A 666 4.81 4.30 -2.36
CA GLU A 666 5.04 4.91 -1.05
C GLU A 666 3.71 5.46 -0.51
N VAL A 667 3.36 5.05 0.72
CA VAL A 667 2.20 5.59 1.43
C VAL A 667 2.71 6.56 2.47
N SER A 668 2.37 7.84 2.32
CA SER A 668 2.72 8.85 3.33
C SER A 668 1.82 8.70 4.56
N GLU A 669 2.40 8.83 5.75
CA GLU A 669 1.68 8.80 7.02
C GLU A 669 0.83 10.06 7.17
N ALA A 670 -0.41 9.90 7.64
CA ALA A 670 -1.28 11.04 7.95
C ALA A 670 -0.83 11.67 9.26
N ARG A 671 -0.36 12.91 9.21
CA ARG A 671 0.14 13.63 10.39
C ARG A 671 -0.80 14.73 10.81
N GLY A 672 -0.91 14.93 12.12
CA GLY A 672 -1.86 15.85 12.71
C GLY A 672 -1.30 16.59 13.92
N MET A 673 -1.84 17.78 14.16
CA MET A 673 -1.56 18.60 15.32
C MET A 673 -2.84 19.25 15.82
N ASN A 674 -2.96 19.32 17.14
CA ASN A 674 -4.02 20.00 17.85
C ASN A 674 -3.40 20.75 19.03
N ALA A 675 -3.67 22.04 19.15
CA ALA A 675 -3.29 22.83 20.31
C ALA A 675 -4.49 23.65 20.78
N HIS A 676 -4.67 23.70 22.08
CA HIS A 676 -5.73 24.45 22.73
C HIS A 676 -5.17 25.33 23.84
N ALA A 677 -5.69 26.56 23.94
CA ALA A 677 -5.33 27.47 25.02
C ALA A 677 -6.57 28.19 25.56
N ASP A 678 -6.78 28.13 26.87
CA ASP A 678 -7.70 29.00 27.60
C ASP A 678 -6.90 30.15 28.23
N ILE A 679 -7.29 31.38 27.93
CA ILE A 679 -6.57 32.58 28.34
C ILE A 679 -7.54 33.61 28.91
N ARG A 680 -7.11 34.32 29.94
CA ARG A 680 -7.78 35.54 30.41
C ARG A 680 -6.94 36.76 30.09
N ILE A 681 -7.59 37.77 29.54
CA ILE A 681 -6.98 39.05 29.21
C ILE A 681 -7.74 40.13 29.95
N ASN A 682 -7.04 40.93 30.74
CA ASN A 682 -7.61 42.09 31.39
C ASN A 682 -6.88 43.36 30.90
N MET A 683 -7.69 44.27 30.34
CA MET A 683 -7.24 45.51 29.71
C MET A 683 -7.58 46.75 30.56
N SER A 684 -8.07 46.59 31.79
CA SER A 684 -8.59 47.67 32.65
C SER A 684 -7.55 48.41 33.49
N GLN A 685 -6.27 48.05 33.38
CA GLN A 685 -5.15 48.62 34.15
C GLN A 685 -4.11 49.28 33.21
N PRO A 686 -3.20 50.15 33.72
CA PRO A 686 -2.18 50.81 32.89
C PRO A 686 -1.24 49.84 32.17
N GLU A 687 -1.19 48.56 32.59
CA GLU A 687 -0.57 47.47 31.85
C GLU A 687 -1.56 46.33 31.62
N ILE A 688 -1.45 45.68 30.47
CA ILE A 688 -2.28 44.54 30.05
C ILE A 688 -1.83 43.31 30.83
N SER A 689 -2.74 42.68 31.57
CA SER A 689 -2.45 41.41 32.24
C SER A 689 -3.05 40.25 31.43
N VAL A 690 -2.21 39.27 31.14
CA VAL A 690 -2.59 38.04 30.44
C VAL A 690 -2.28 36.86 31.36
N GLN A 691 -3.26 36.00 31.56
CA GLN A 691 -3.12 34.78 32.34
C GLN A 691 -3.51 33.58 31.47
N MET A 692 -2.63 32.60 31.36
CA MET A 692 -2.94 31.30 30.77
C MET A 692 -3.65 30.44 31.83
N ASP A 693 -4.91 30.11 31.59
CA ASP A 693 -5.68 29.20 32.45
C ASP A 693 -5.34 27.73 32.15
N SER A 694 -5.23 27.39 30.86
CA SER A 694 -4.90 26.05 30.40
C SER A 694 -4.15 26.13 29.07
N TYR A 695 -3.19 25.23 28.86
CA TYR A 695 -2.51 25.06 27.58
C TYR A 695 -2.26 23.59 27.33
N ASP A 696 -2.62 23.13 26.14
CA ASP A 696 -2.39 21.75 25.75
C ASP A 696 -2.00 21.64 24.27
N ILE A 697 -1.21 20.62 23.96
CA ILE A 697 -0.78 20.31 22.61
C ILE A 697 -0.66 18.79 22.43
N MET A 698 -1.08 18.35 21.25
CA MET A 698 -1.10 16.95 20.86
C MET A 698 -0.72 16.80 19.39
N LEU A 699 0.11 15.81 19.09
CA LEU A 699 0.47 15.43 17.72
C LEU A 699 0.10 13.96 17.44
N SER A 700 -0.33 13.67 16.23
CA SER A 700 -0.63 12.30 15.79
C SER A 700 0.07 11.91 14.51
N GLN A 701 0.49 10.65 14.43
CA GLN A 701 0.93 9.99 13.21
C GLN A 701 0.06 8.76 12.99
N ASN A 702 -0.75 8.80 11.95
CA ASN A 702 -1.63 7.71 11.57
C ASN A 702 -1.00 6.95 10.41
N HIS A 703 -0.80 5.65 10.62
CA HIS A 703 -0.32 4.78 9.57
C HIS A 703 -1.47 4.36 8.63
N PRO A 704 -1.20 4.23 7.33
CA PRO A 704 -2.13 3.67 6.37
C PRO A 704 -2.21 2.15 6.59
N GLY A 705 -3.19 1.70 7.37
CA GLY A 705 -3.48 0.28 7.56
C GLY A 705 -4.18 -0.04 8.87
N ARG A 706 -5.47 -0.39 8.77
CA ARG A 706 -6.38 -0.95 9.80
C ARG A 706 -6.40 -0.31 11.18
#